data_AF-A0AAR5QEA4-F1
#
_entry.id   AF-A0AAR5QEA4-F1
#
_cell.length_a   1.000
_cell.length_b   1.000
_cell.length_c   1.000
_cell.angle_alpha   90.00
_cell.angle_beta   90.00
_cell.angle_gamma   90.00
#
_symmetry.space_group_name_H-M   'P 1'
#
loop_
_entity.id
_entity.type
_entity.pdbx_description
1 polymer ?
#
loop_
_entity_poly.entity_id
_entity_poly.type
_entity_poly.pdbx_seq_one_letter_code
_entity_poly.pdbx_strand_id
1 'polypeptide(L)'
;MATSGPFAPSQIEDVLKSAFPIFAESELIYSVADWQQTNYLLDVQSAGFKRQFVLVKVPADAVVRQQTNPALLSAIFTLPDNPNEVFLAFDANSMRDLQPAARNNLNHLRALLETLAEVQVADLIQPDGAASYPIGEPLCDEPAFAKLDQEKIETVLQELQENVDGLLKTEQLVRSVWSPGASNAYVLGERGFFLDVSPSKSLPPMFDALMYIFSLSDARFRQEHFEALLRHYCNTLNHLRENQRPKPLRYQEEQLKILLPLVKIQQLSTMDRSQNRDLVEELAQNVSNYFACPIINQEDVNEVVKNYLESTDYTLEGYNLVPLDETNGHLGEYFHLDIRAAPGDGGEAKPIQLFAKFLITNTELAKRVIHAGPGKKEDFFYTTLYPDFVEHGLHDLLDYAPKCYLSRNCSLLVLDDLNEQGFTSLTPNNILDYQSVSVVVSKLANFHCCSIILEEILSKTAGRPVKLSEIYGEFLKDVVFDPNTGVMKNMLSQNVIALQHMAAKCPDLTKKLGMDDSDLNTALAEAFYQIYTLKTHEEFRNVINHGDMYIANYLLKMNQAKTAEDVKIIDFQMLRYIPPAAELMFCIVSSTSKQVRDEHLLTLIEGYYAKVARNLKAFGLQPEEVFPKEQFEKSLKNAKFAATMLAFCYGNITHIDPDFRVEVMHDNEKSKYYIKDHRDELIDMFWDNQHYQGVMKGLIADIVDAIQENKA
;
A
#
# COMPACT_ATOMS: atom_id res chain seq x y z
N MET A 1 30.52 56.96 4.79
CA MET A 1 30.41 55.53 5.13
C MET A 1 30.03 54.81 3.86
N ALA A 2 30.82 53.84 3.40
CA ALA A 2 30.54 53.14 2.16
C ALA A 2 29.40 52.13 2.40
N THR A 3 28.21 52.43 1.89
CA THR A 3 27.08 51.51 1.84
C THR A 3 27.20 50.69 0.56
N SER A 4 27.81 49.52 0.64
CA SER A 4 27.77 48.50 -0.42
C SER A 4 26.76 47.41 -0.04
N GLY A 5 25.50 47.78 0.13
CA GLY A 5 24.41 46.87 0.44
C GLY A 5 23.09 47.34 -0.20
N PRO A 6 22.05 46.49 -0.26
CA PRO A 6 20.83 46.78 -1.04
C PRO A 6 19.91 47.85 -0.42
N PHE A 7 20.20 48.34 0.79
CA PHE A 7 19.27 49.15 1.57
C PHE A 7 19.57 50.66 1.52
N ALA A 8 18.51 51.47 1.52
CA ALA A 8 18.64 52.91 1.72
C ALA A 8 18.99 53.25 3.18
N PRO A 9 19.90 54.21 3.44
CA PRO A 9 20.31 54.58 4.79
C PRO A 9 19.17 54.93 5.76
N SER A 10 18.16 55.67 5.28
CA SER A 10 17.00 56.08 6.08
C SER A 10 16.13 54.89 6.50
N GLN A 11 16.06 53.86 5.68
CA GLN A 11 15.22 52.69 5.90
C GLN A 11 15.72 51.83 7.07
N ILE A 12 17.04 51.63 7.16
CA ILE A 12 17.67 50.92 8.27
C ILE A 12 17.47 51.71 9.58
N GLU A 13 17.63 53.02 9.52
CA GLU A 13 17.55 53.89 10.69
C GLU A 13 16.14 53.92 11.30
N ASP A 14 15.11 54.06 10.48
CA ASP A 14 13.71 54.09 10.92
C ASP A 14 13.30 52.76 11.59
N VAL A 15 13.68 51.63 10.97
CA VAL A 15 13.38 50.30 11.51
C VAL A 15 14.12 50.04 12.81
N LEU A 16 15.42 50.39 12.90
CA LEU A 16 16.19 50.19 14.13
C LEU A 16 15.66 51.04 15.28
N LYS A 17 15.28 52.30 15.04
CA LYS A 17 14.68 53.17 16.06
C LYS A 17 13.31 52.67 16.52
N SER A 18 12.54 52.07 15.62
CA SER A 18 11.26 51.44 15.96
C SER A 18 11.44 50.16 16.77
N ALA A 19 12.37 49.28 16.36
CA ALA A 19 12.63 48.00 17.01
C ALA A 19 13.31 48.15 18.38
N PHE A 20 14.12 49.19 18.55
CA PHE A 20 14.89 49.42 19.78
C PHE A 20 14.69 50.87 20.26
N PRO A 21 13.77 51.09 21.22
CA PRO A 21 13.45 52.43 21.73
C PRO A 21 14.66 53.21 22.26
N ILE A 22 15.72 52.52 22.67
CA ILE A 22 16.99 53.11 23.12
C ILE A 22 17.70 53.94 22.04
N PHE A 23 17.39 53.71 20.75
CA PHE A 23 18.00 54.46 19.64
C PHE A 23 17.20 55.70 19.21
N ALA A 24 16.06 56.00 19.82
CA ALA A 24 15.15 57.06 19.38
C ALA A 24 15.83 58.44 19.24
N GLU A 25 16.79 58.77 20.11
CA GLU A 25 17.53 60.04 20.11
C GLU A 25 19.05 59.90 19.90
N SER A 26 19.53 58.70 19.56
CA SER A 26 20.98 58.42 19.46
C SER A 26 21.46 58.39 18.01
N GLU A 27 22.70 58.86 17.77
CA GLU A 27 23.38 58.70 16.49
C GLU A 27 23.67 57.21 16.25
N LEU A 28 23.27 56.69 15.07
CA LEU A 28 23.43 55.28 14.69
C LEU A 28 24.58 55.16 13.68
N ILE A 29 25.57 54.31 14.01
CA ILE A 29 26.61 53.89 13.07
C ILE A 29 26.30 52.45 12.68
N TYR A 30 26.14 52.18 11.38
CA TYR A 30 25.94 50.83 10.89
C TYR A 30 26.74 50.53 9.63
N SER A 31 27.01 49.25 9.40
CA SER A 31 27.59 48.73 8.17
C SER A 31 26.91 47.43 7.77
N VAL A 32 26.79 47.21 6.46
CA VAL A 32 26.26 45.97 5.88
C VAL A 32 27.40 45.29 5.13
N ALA A 33 27.63 44.03 5.41
CA ALA A 33 28.60 43.19 4.72
C ALA A 33 27.93 41.90 4.24
N ASP A 34 28.50 41.26 3.21
CA ASP A 34 28.07 39.94 2.80
C ASP A 34 28.28 38.94 3.95
N TRP A 35 27.28 38.11 4.19
CA TRP A 35 27.34 36.97 5.09
C TRP A 35 27.08 35.68 4.28
N GLN A 36 27.24 34.52 4.92
CA GLN A 36 27.16 33.23 4.23
C GLN A 36 25.93 33.11 3.31
N GLN A 37 26.13 32.54 2.11
CA GLN A 37 25.12 32.42 1.04
C GLN A 37 24.63 33.78 0.49
N THR A 38 23.32 34.04 0.50
CA THR A 38 22.66 35.26 0.00
C THR A 38 22.29 36.25 1.11
N ASN A 39 22.83 36.04 2.31
CA ASN A 39 22.46 36.76 3.52
C ASN A 39 23.45 37.88 3.81
N TYR A 40 23.06 38.85 4.65
CA TYR A 40 23.92 39.98 5.01
C TYR A 40 24.15 40.07 6.51
N LEU A 41 25.31 40.58 6.91
CA LEU A 41 25.60 40.95 8.29
C LEU A 41 25.41 42.46 8.46
N LEU A 42 24.48 42.85 9.30
CA LEU A 42 24.24 44.24 9.71
C LEU A 42 24.89 44.50 11.07
N ASP A 43 25.97 45.25 11.07
CA ASP A 43 26.60 45.77 12.28
C ASP A 43 25.93 47.06 12.72
N VAL A 44 25.54 47.17 13.99
CA VAL A 44 24.91 48.37 14.56
C VAL A 44 25.65 48.81 15.82
N GLN A 45 26.02 50.09 15.87
CA GLN A 45 26.68 50.73 17.01
C GLN A 45 25.97 52.04 17.38
N SER A 46 25.62 52.19 18.66
CA SER A 46 25.00 53.42 19.18
C SER A 46 25.16 53.50 20.71
N ALA A 47 25.68 54.61 21.24
CA ALA A 47 25.77 54.88 22.69
C ALA A 47 26.21 53.70 23.60
N GLY A 48 27.25 52.94 23.21
CA GLY A 48 27.76 51.78 23.98
C GLY A 48 27.05 50.45 23.69
N PHE A 49 26.00 50.47 22.86
CA PHE A 49 25.39 49.29 22.27
C PHE A 49 26.19 48.89 21.02
N LYS A 50 26.62 47.63 20.95
CA LYS A 50 27.19 47.00 19.76
C LYS A 50 26.52 45.65 19.55
N ARG A 51 25.74 45.51 18.48
CA ARG A 51 25.15 44.24 18.05
C ARG A 51 25.38 44.01 16.57
N GLN A 52 25.35 42.75 16.20
CA GLN A 52 25.37 42.33 14.80
C GLN A 52 24.10 41.52 14.56
N PHE A 53 23.47 41.73 13.41
CA PHE A 53 22.29 41.01 12.99
C PHE A 53 22.56 40.30 11.68
N VAL A 54 22.11 39.06 11.59
CA VAL A 54 22.09 38.32 10.33
C VAL A 54 20.76 38.62 9.63
N LEU A 55 20.83 39.11 8.40
CA LEU A 55 19.68 39.43 7.56
C LEU A 55 19.43 38.30 6.56
N VAL A 56 18.29 37.63 6.68
CA VAL A 56 17.87 36.55 5.78
C VAL A 56 16.68 36.99 4.95
N LYS A 57 16.79 36.83 3.63
CA LYS A 57 15.76 37.24 2.69
C LYS A 57 14.62 36.20 2.64
N VAL A 58 13.38 36.68 2.69
CA VAL A 58 12.17 35.84 2.69
C VAL A 58 11.02 36.54 1.93
N PRO A 59 9.98 35.80 1.51
CA PRO A 59 8.76 36.39 0.96
C PRO A 59 8.08 37.38 1.93
N ALA A 60 7.42 38.41 1.41
CA ALA A 60 6.84 39.50 2.20
C ALA A 60 5.68 39.10 3.12
N ASP A 61 5.10 37.91 2.96
CA ASP A 61 4.09 37.34 3.85
C ASP A 61 4.68 36.61 5.07
N ALA A 62 6.02 36.58 5.21
CA ALA A 62 6.70 36.08 6.39
C ALA A 62 6.41 36.96 7.62
N VAL A 63 6.13 36.32 8.76
CA VAL A 63 5.71 37.01 9.99
C VAL A 63 6.77 36.85 11.07
N VAL A 64 7.15 37.96 11.73
CA VAL A 64 7.97 37.91 12.95
C VAL A 64 7.09 37.46 14.12
N ARG A 65 7.42 36.31 14.72
CA ARG A 65 6.65 35.73 15.82
C ARG A 65 7.52 35.54 17.05
N GLN A 66 6.93 35.74 18.23
CA GLN A 66 7.55 35.32 19.48
C GLN A 66 7.26 33.83 19.68
N GLN A 67 8.28 32.97 19.52
CA GLN A 67 8.18 31.55 19.80
C GLN A 67 8.87 31.19 21.11
N THR A 68 8.38 30.13 21.73
CA THR A 68 8.90 29.60 23.00
C THR A 68 9.84 28.40 22.80
N ASN A 69 9.94 27.87 21.58
CA ASN A 69 10.80 26.73 21.30
C ASN A 69 12.25 27.19 21.07
N PRO A 70 13.23 26.74 21.88
CA PRO A 70 14.62 27.18 21.76
C PRO A 70 15.32 26.73 20.48
N ALA A 71 14.77 25.75 19.74
CA ALA A 71 15.30 25.31 18.46
C ALA A 71 14.85 26.20 17.27
N LEU A 72 13.85 27.05 17.49
CA LEU A 72 13.39 28.04 16.53
C LEU A 72 13.97 29.41 16.89
N LEU A 73 14.89 29.91 16.06
CA LEU A 73 15.45 31.24 16.24
C LEU A 73 14.47 32.26 15.66
N SER A 74 13.86 33.07 16.53
CA SER A 74 12.93 34.11 16.12
C SER A 74 13.66 35.34 15.58
N ALA A 75 13.10 35.91 14.51
CA ALA A 75 13.53 37.21 14.02
C ALA A 75 13.23 38.31 15.05
N ILE A 76 14.07 39.34 15.10
CA ILE A 76 13.94 40.48 16.00
C ILE A 76 13.15 41.60 15.32
N PHE A 77 13.43 41.85 14.03
CA PHE A 77 12.76 42.87 13.23
C PHE A 77 12.81 42.51 11.74
N THR A 78 12.02 43.22 10.94
CA THR A 78 11.98 43.09 9.47
C THR A 78 12.50 44.32 8.77
N LEU A 79 13.26 44.15 7.70
CA LEU A 79 13.66 45.22 6.78
C LEU A 79 12.99 44.98 5.41
N PRO A 80 12.21 45.91 4.86
CA PRO A 80 11.64 45.75 3.52
C PRO A 80 12.74 45.62 2.45
N ASP A 81 12.55 44.82 1.43
CA ASP A 81 13.41 44.85 0.23
C ASP A 81 12.62 45.41 -0.96
N ASN A 82 11.52 44.73 -1.31
CA ASN A 82 10.62 45.10 -2.38
C ASN A 82 9.18 44.65 -2.02
N PRO A 83 8.14 44.94 -2.84
CA PRO A 83 6.76 44.59 -2.50
C PRO A 83 6.51 43.10 -2.22
N ASN A 84 7.38 42.21 -2.70
CA ASN A 84 7.21 40.76 -2.60
C ASN A 84 8.21 40.12 -1.62
N GLU A 85 9.22 40.84 -1.13
CA GLU A 85 10.30 40.30 -0.30
C GLU A 85 10.70 41.22 0.85
N VAL A 86 11.05 40.62 1.98
CA VAL A 86 11.56 41.29 3.19
C VAL A 86 12.79 40.55 3.71
N PHE A 87 13.62 41.23 4.50
CA PHE A 87 14.69 40.61 5.25
C PHE A 87 14.29 40.47 6.72
N LEU A 88 14.43 39.28 7.26
CA LEU A 88 14.30 39.00 8.69
C LEU A 88 15.66 39.12 9.36
N ALA A 89 15.72 39.85 10.47
CA ALA A 89 16.96 40.09 11.22
C ALA A 89 17.04 39.19 12.46
N PHE A 90 18.09 38.37 12.55
CA PHE A 90 18.35 37.46 13.67
C PHE A 90 19.58 37.91 14.47
N ASP A 91 19.62 37.67 15.78
CA ASP A 91 20.80 38.01 16.59
C ASP A 91 22.00 37.16 16.17
N ALA A 92 23.08 37.79 15.72
CA ALA A 92 24.25 37.06 15.22
C ALA A 92 24.94 36.23 16.31
N ASN A 93 24.77 36.55 17.60
CA ASN A 93 25.35 35.72 18.67
C ASN A 93 24.61 34.39 18.81
N SER A 94 23.29 34.37 18.60
CA SER A 94 22.50 33.13 18.59
C SER A 94 22.89 32.19 17.44
N MET A 95 23.54 32.73 16.41
CA MET A 95 23.97 31.98 15.23
C MET A 95 25.48 31.75 15.16
N ARG A 96 26.27 32.30 16.09
CA ARG A 96 27.73 32.35 16.00
C ARG A 96 28.38 30.98 15.87
N ASP A 97 27.88 30.00 16.61
CA ASP A 97 28.44 28.65 16.66
C ASP A 97 27.73 27.69 15.71
N LEU A 98 26.61 28.11 15.10
CA LEU A 98 25.82 27.29 14.21
C LEU A 98 26.48 27.19 12.83
N GLN A 99 26.43 25.99 12.23
CA GLN A 99 26.88 25.75 10.87
C GLN A 99 25.66 25.54 9.95
N PRO A 100 25.64 26.09 8.73
CA PRO A 100 24.62 25.75 7.76
C PRO A 100 24.56 24.23 7.53
N ALA A 101 23.35 23.71 7.35
CA ALA A 101 23.18 22.29 7.03
C ALA A 101 23.90 21.94 5.71
N ALA A 102 24.67 20.86 5.72
CA ALA A 102 25.41 20.41 4.54
C ALA A 102 24.53 19.49 3.71
N ARG A 103 24.53 19.72 2.39
CA ARG A 103 23.86 18.83 1.43
C ARG A 103 24.48 17.43 1.45
N ASN A 104 23.67 16.40 1.26
CA ASN A 104 24.06 14.99 1.27
C ASN A 104 24.78 14.56 2.56
N ASN A 105 24.43 15.16 3.70
CA ASN A 105 24.99 14.79 5.00
C ASN A 105 23.94 14.13 5.87
N LEU A 106 24.08 12.81 6.05
CA LEU A 106 23.13 11.98 6.81
C LEU A 106 22.97 12.44 8.26
N ASN A 107 24.05 12.84 8.92
CA ASN A 107 24.00 13.26 10.32
C ASN A 107 23.32 14.62 10.47
N HIS A 108 23.58 15.56 9.55
CA HIS A 108 22.90 16.86 9.57
C HIS A 108 21.40 16.69 9.33
N LEU A 109 21.00 15.89 8.34
CA LEU A 109 19.59 15.61 8.07
C LEU A 109 18.90 14.91 9.25
N ARG A 110 19.54 13.94 9.91
CA ARG A 110 19.00 13.32 11.13
C ARG A 110 18.79 14.34 12.25
N ALA A 111 19.81 15.13 12.57
CA ALA A 111 19.73 16.17 13.60
C ALA A 111 18.60 17.19 13.33
N LEU A 112 18.44 17.59 12.07
CA LEU A 112 17.35 18.47 11.64
C LEU A 112 15.99 17.81 11.78
N LEU A 113 15.83 16.56 11.32
CA LEU A 113 14.56 15.83 11.39
C LEU A 113 14.14 15.54 12.84
N GLU A 114 15.08 15.22 13.73
CA GLU A 114 14.79 15.08 15.17
C GLU A 114 14.30 16.40 15.76
N THR A 115 15.01 17.49 15.47
CA THR A 115 14.64 18.82 15.95
C THR A 115 13.29 19.25 15.38
N LEU A 116 13.03 18.97 14.10
CA LEU A 116 11.77 19.26 13.44
C LEU A 116 10.62 18.52 14.11
N ALA A 117 10.80 17.23 14.44
CA ALA A 117 9.79 16.45 15.16
C ALA A 117 9.48 17.05 16.55
N GLU A 118 10.49 17.54 17.28
CA GLU A 118 10.31 18.23 18.56
C GLU A 118 9.59 19.57 18.45
N VAL A 119 9.87 20.32 17.39
CA VAL A 119 9.16 21.56 17.08
C VAL A 119 7.69 21.26 16.78
N GLN A 120 7.45 20.30 15.90
CA GLN A 120 6.13 20.00 15.37
C GLN A 120 5.21 19.34 16.39
N VAL A 121 5.71 18.45 17.27
CA VAL A 121 4.89 17.82 18.32
C VAL A 121 4.26 18.85 19.27
N ALA A 122 4.96 19.97 19.52
CA ALA A 122 4.49 21.04 20.37
C ALA A 122 3.40 21.92 19.73
N ASP A 123 3.23 21.86 18.40
CA ASP A 123 2.35 22.73 17.61
C ASP A 123 1.31 21.93 16.78
N LEU A 124 1.08 20.67 17.13
CA LEU A 124 0.05 19.84 16.47
C LEU A 124 -1.35 20.42 16.69
N ILE A 125 -2.02 20.75 15.60
CA ILE A 125 -3.38 21.28 15.56
C ILE A 125 -4.32 20.34 14.80
N GLN A 126 -5.61 20.42 15.11
CA GLN A 126 -6.65 19.73 14.33
C GLN A 126 -7.01 20.58 13.11
N PRO A 127 -7.39 19.95 11.98
CA PRO A 127 -7.83 20.69 10.81
C PRO A 127 -9.14 21.43 11.11
N ASP A 128 -9.27 22.66 10.60
CA ASP A 128 -10.47 23.50 10.75
C ASP A 128 -11.45 23.37 9.56
N GLY A 129 -11.14 22.51 8.60
CA GLY A 129 -11.95 22.19 7.42
C GLY A 129 -11.83 23.18 6.24
N ALA A 130 -11.13 24.31 6.43
CA ALA A 130 -10.93 25.34 5.40
C ALA A 130 -9.50 25.38 4.83
N ALA A 131 -8.61 24.50 5.30
CA ALA A 131 -7.25 24.40 4.82
C ALA A 131 -7.20 23.97 3.34
N SER A 132 -6.53 24.77 2.51
CA SER A 132 -6.16 24.44 1.14
C SER A 132 -4.74 24.94 0.89
N TYR A 133 -4.03 24.24 0.02
CA TYR A 133 -2.70 24.62 -0.42
C TYR A 133 -2.66 24.61 -1.94
N PRO A 134 -2.59 25.79 -2.59
CA PRO A 134 -2.56 25.84 -4.05
C PRO A 134 -1.24 25.28 -4.55
N ILE A 135 -1.33 24.30 -5.45
CA ILE A 135 -0.18 23.83 -6.22
C ILE A 135 0.18 24.97 -7.18
N GLY A 136 1.41 25.48 -7.09
CA GLY A 136 1.82 26.66 -7.87
C GLY A 136 1.80 26.44 -9.40
N GLU A 137 1.47 27.48 -10.17
CA GLU A 137 1.56 27.51 -11.64
C GLU A 137 2.78 28.35 -12.13
N PRO A 138 3.48 27.95 -13.21
CA PRO A 138 3.73 26.59 -13.67
C PRO A 138 5.20 26.18 -13.49
N LEU A 139 5.38 24.88 -13.49
CA LEU A 139 6.65 24.22 -13.76
C LEU A 139 7.24 24.83 -15.03
N CYS A 140 8.32 25.57 -14.81
CA CYS A 140 9.38 26.01 -15.71
C CYS A 140 9.35 25.47 -17.17
N ASP A 141 9.87 26.25 -18.14
CA ASP A 141 10.28 25.81 -19.50
C ASP A 141 11.39 24.73 -19.48
N GLU A 142 11.30 23.73 -18.61
CA GLU A 142 12.26 22.65 -18.49
C GLU A 142 12.09 21.70 -19.68
N PRO A 143 13.20 21.31 -20.34
CA PRO A 143 13.16 20.36 -21.44
C PRO A 143 12.48 19.03 -21.09
N ALA A 144 12.47 18.65 -19.81
CA ALA A 144 11.82 17.43 -19.32
C ALA A 144 10.32 17.39 -19.66
N PHE A 145 9.62 18.52 -19.59
CA PHE A 145 8.18 18.58 -19.82
C PHE A 145 7.80 18.70 -21.31
N ALA A 146 8.76 18.93 -22.20
CA ALA A 146 8.50 19.25 -23.62
C ALA A 146 7.79 18.12 -24.40
N LYS A 147 7.83 16.87 -23.91
CA LYS A 147 7.19 15.71 -24.54
C LYS A 147 5.82 15.36 -23.94
N LEU A 148 5.41 16.05 -22.88
CA LEU A 148 4.17 15.76 -22.19
C LEU A 148 3.02 16.54 -22.83
N ASP A 149 1.85 15.90 -22.81
CA ASP A 149 0.61 16.55 -23.19
C ASP A 149 0.16 17.51 -22.08
N GLN A 150 -0.11 18.76 -22.45
CA GLN A 150 -0.48 19.81 -21.51
C GLN A 150 -1.83 19.52 -20.84
N GLU A 151 -2.80 18.99 -21.57
CA GLU A 151 -4.11 18.62 -21.02
C GLU A 151 -3.99 17.53 -19.95
N LYS A 152 -3.06 16.58 -20.18
CA LYS A 152 -2.73 15.53 -19.20
C LYS A 152 -2.08 16.11 -17.94
N ILE A 153 -1.14 17.06 -18.08
CA ILE A 153 -0.52 17.74 -16.93
C ILE A 153 -1.58 18.46 -16.11
N GLU A 154 -2.45 19.25 -16.76
CA GLU A 154 -3.51 20.00 -16.09
C GLU A 154 -4.47 19.06 -15.33
N THR A 155 -4.85 17.93 -15.95
CA THR A 155 -5.67 16.90 -15.31
C THR A 155 -5.00 16.32 -14.06
N VAL A 156 -3.72 15.91 -14.16
CA VAL A 156 -2.98 15.36 -13.02
C VAL A 156 -2.80 16.39 -11.90
N LEU A 157 -2.57 17.66 -12.24
CA LEU A 157 -2.46 18.73 -11.24
C LEU A 157 -3.80 18.97 -10.53
N GLN A 158 -4.92 18.91 -11.25
CA GLN A 158 -6.25 19.01 -10.66
C GLN A 158 -6.51 17.85 -9.68
N GLU A 159 -6.24 16.60 -10.10
CA GLU A 159 -6.38 15.43 -9.24
C GLU A 159 -5.48 15.52 -8.00
N LEU A 160 -4.23 15.98 -8.18
CA LEU A 160 -3.32 16.20 -7.06
C LEU A 160 -3.83 17.29 -6.12
N GLN A 161 -4.42 18.37 -6.64
CA GLN A 161 -5.02 19.44 -5.84
C GLN A 161 -6.17 18.92 -4.99
N GLU A 162 -7.07 18.11 -5.57
CA GLU A 162 -8.19 17.49 -4.86
C GLU A 162 -7.69 16.55 -3.74
N ASN A 163 -6.66 15.77 -4.03
CA ASN A 163 -6.03 14.88 -3.05
C ASN A 163 -5.37 15.65 -1.90
N VAL A 164 -4.64 16.73 -2.20
CA VAL A 164 -4.02 17.62 -1.19
C VAL A 164 -5.09 18.27 -0.32
N ASP A 165 -6.15 18.82 -0.91
CA ASP A 165 -7.24 19.43 -0.16
C ASP A 165 -8.00 18.41 0.71
N GLY A 166 -8.15 17.17 0.22
CA GLY A 166 -8.70 16.05 1.00
C GLY A 166 -7.82 15.69 2.20
N LEU A 167 -6.50 15.64 1.99
CA LEU A 167 -5.52 15.36 3.04
C LEU A 167 -5.54 16.43 4.14
N LEU A 168 -5.57 17.71 3.75
CA LEU A 168 -5.59 18.85 4.68
C LEU A 168 -6.85 18.90 5.57
N LYS A 169 -7.95 18.27 5.14
CA LYS A 169 -9.20 18.19 5.90
C LYS A 169 -9.22 17.05 6.91
N THR A 170 -8.38 16.03 6.71
CA THR A 170 -8.43 14.77 7.46
C THR A 170 -7.26 14.63 8.42
N GLU A 171 -6.10 15.16 8.07
CA GLU A 171 -4.87 14.98 8.82
C GLU A 171 -4.60 16.07 9.86
N GLN A 172 -3.80 15.69 10.88
CA GLN A 172 -3.27 16.69 11.82
C GLN A 172 -2.31 17.62 11.10
N LEU A 173 -2.41 18.91 11.41
CA LEU A 173 -1.57 19.92 10.81
C LEU A 173 -0.59 20.46 11.86
N VAL A 174 0.49 21.07 11.38
CA VAL A 174 1.43 21.89 12.13
C VAL A 174 1.66 23.16 11.34
N ARG A 175 2.11 24.22 12.01
CA ARG A 175 2.60 25.38 11.28
C ARG A 175 3.90 24.98 10.59
N SER A 176 3.91 25.11 9.26
CA SER A 176 5.06 24.74 8.45
C SER A 176 6.24 25.64 8.79
N VAL A 177 7.42 25.04 8.98
CA VAL A 177 8.68 25.76 9.27
C VAL A 177 9.70 25.65 8.13
N TRP A 178 9.28 25.17 6.96
CA TRP A 178 10.12 25.04 5.78
C TRP A 178 10.48 26.40 5.13
N SER A 179 11.64 26.47 4.47
CA SER A 179 12.04 27.58 3.58
C SER A 179 12.67 27.12 2.25
N PRO A 180 12.55 27.90 1.15
CA PRO A 180 13.19 27.61 -0.13
C PRO A 180 14.70 27.32 0.01
N GLY A 181 15.14 26.21 -0.59
CA GLY A 181 16.55 25.79 -0.60
C GLY A 181 17.14 25.42 0.77
N ALA A 182 16.31 25.24 1.82
CA ALA A 182 16.74 24.98 3.20
C ALA A 182 17.72 26.02 3.78
N SER A 183 17.64 27.27 3.31
CA SER A 183 18.47 28.40 3.73
C SER A 183 18.32 28.77 5.22
N ASN A 184 17.29 28.26 5.88
CA ASN A 184 17.01 28.48 7.29
C ASN A 184 17.48 27.33 8.21
N ALA A 185 18.09 26.25 7.68
CA ALA A 185 18.45 25.07 8.45
C ALA A 185 19.93 25.07 8.87
N TYR A 186 20.18 24.91 10.17
CA TYR A 186 21.50 24.94 10.79
C TYR A 186 21.71 23.78 11.75
N VAL A 187 22.97 23.46 12.03
CA VAL A 187 23.36 22.41 12.97
C VAL A 187 24.45 22.86 13.93
N LEU A 188 24.47 22.27 15.12
CA LEU A 188 25.55 22.36 16.10
C LEU A 188 25.75 20.96 16.73
N GLY A 189 26.80 20.27 16.29
CA GLY A 189 27.00 18.87 16.67
C GLY A 189 25.85 18.00 16.14
N GLU A 190 25.18 17.29 17.04
CA GLU A 190 24.03 16.43 16.73
C GLU A 190 22.69 17.15 16.83
N ARG A 191 22.69 18.48 16.96
CA ARG A 191 21.48 19.27 17.15
C ARG A 191 21.15 20.16 15.95
N GLY A 192 19.90 20.14 15.51
CA GLY A 192 19.37 21.02 14.48
C GLY A 192 18.80 22.32 15.05
N PHE A 193 18.75 23.36 14.23
CA PHE A 193 18.16 24.65 14.51
C PHE A 193 17.54 25.21 13.23
N PHE A 194 16.41 25.91 13.37
CA PHE A 194 15.75 26.55 12.24
C PHE A 194 15.56 28.04 12.53
N LEU A 195 15.79 28.88 11.52
CA LEU A 195 15.30 30.25 11.57
C LEU A 195 13.78 30.22 11.33
N ASP A 196 13.01 30.88 12.18
CA ASP A 196 11.56 31.02 12.01
C ASP A 196 11.27 32.05 10.91
N VAL A 197 11.40 31.58 9.67
CA VAL A 197 11.12 32.33 8.44
C VAL A 197 9.74 31.98 7.88
N SER A 198 8.91 31.32 8.68
CA SER A 198 7.78 30.52 8.22
C SER A 198 6.71 31.33 7.48
N PRO A 199 6.24 30.86 6.31
CA PRO A 199 4.99 31.34 5.74
C PRO A 199 3.84 30.96 6.69
N SER A 200 2.79 31.77 6.73
CA SER A 200 1.67 31.62 7.68
C SER A 200 0.72 30.45 7.35
N LYS A 201 1.24 29.27 7.03
CA LYS A 201 0.48 28.10 6.55
C LYS A 201 0.55 26.91 7.51
N SER A 202 -0.55 26.16 7.58
CA SER A 202 -0.68 24.92 8.34
C SER A 202 -0.71 23.74 7.38
N LEU A 203 0.22 22.81 7.53
CA LEU A 203 0.41 21.65 6.64
C LEU A 203 0.63 20.37 7.44
N PRO A 204 0.49 19.18 6.84
CA PRO A 204 0.83 17.93 7.51
C PRO A 204 2.33 17.95 7.89
N PRO A 205 2.72 17.47 9.09
CA PRO A 205 4.11 17.49 9.56
C PRO A 205 5.13 16.93 8.56
N MET A 206 4.72 15.88 7.85
CA MET A 206 5.53 15.19 6.84
C MET A 206 5.95 16.10 5.68
N PHE A 207 5.17 17.14 5.38
CA PHE A 207 5.50 18.08 4.31
C PHE A 207 6.86 18.71 4.54
N ASP A 208 7.09 19.31 5.73
CA ASP A 208 8.38 19.95 6.05
C ASP A 208 9.54 18.93 6.04
N ALA A 209 9.31 17.73 6.59
CA ALA A 209 10.32 16.68 6.62
C ALA A 209 10.78 16.32 5.20
N LEU A 210 9.82 16.11 4.28
CA LEU A 210 10.11 15.86 2.88
C LEU A 210 10.79 17.07 2.23
N MET A 211 10.31 18.28 2.47
CA MET A 211 10.94 19.46 1.88
C MET A 211 12.41 19.58 2.29
N TYR A 212 12.77 19.36 3.57
CA TYR A 212 14.16 19.39 4.00
C TYR A 212 14.99 18.24 3.42
N ILE A 213 14.43 17.03 3.34
CA ILE A 213 15.09 15.90 2.68
C ILE A 213 15.41 16.28 1.23
N PHE A 214 14.45 16.74 0.44
CA PHE A 214 14.64 17.07 -0.97
C PHE A 214 15.50 18.33 -1.19
N SER A 215 15.46 19.34 -0.30
CA SER A 215 16.34 20.51 -0.37
C SER A 215 17.82 20.16 -0.10
N LEU A 216 18.08 19.24 0.82
CA LEU A 216 19.43 18.94 1.33
C LEU A 216 19.97 17.62 0.79
N SER A 217 19.40 17.06 -0.27
CA SER A 217 19.90 15.84 -0.91
C SER A 217 19.79 15.86 -2.43
N ASP A 218 20.57 15.02 -3.11
CA ASP A 218 20.34 14.62 -4.50
C ASP A 218 19.65 13.24 -4.61
N ALA A 219 19.27 12.84 -5.83
CA ALA A 219 18.71 11.53 -6.11
C ALA A 219 19.53 10.38 -5.54
N ARG A 220 20.87 10.40 -5.70
CA ARG A 220 21.74 9.28 -5.29
C ARG A 220 21.74 9.12 -3.77
N PHE A 221 21.82 10.23 -3.05
CA PHE A 221 21.75 10.22 -1.60
C PHE A 221 20.37 9.75 -1.11
N ARG A 222 19.28 10.17 -1.77
CA ARG A 222 17.92 9.67 -1.43
C ARG A 222 17.75 8.19 -1.72
N GLN A 223 18.27 7.69 -2.84
CA GLN A 223 18.25 6.28 -3.18
C GLN A 223 18.86 5.41 -2.07
N GLU A 224 19.90 5.90 -1.39
CA GLU A 224 20.56 5.20 -0.29
C GLU A 224 19.88 5.42 1.07
N HIS A 225 19.38 6.63 1.35
CA HIS A 225 19.04 7.04 2.73
C HIS A 225 17.60 7.50 2.95
N PHE A 226 16.77 7.64 1.90
CA PHE A 226 15.42 8.22 2.00
C PHE A 226 14.53 7.50 3.02
N GLU A 227 14.43 6.17 2.88
CA GLU A 227 13.63 5.34 3.78
C GLU A 227 14.11 5.44 5.24
N ALA A 228 15.42 5.43 5.46
CA ALA A 228 16.02 5.51 6.78
C ALA A 228 15.77 6.87 7.45
N LEU A 229 15.85 7.96 6.67
CA LEU A 229 15.57 9.32 7.14
C LEU A 229 14.10 9.51 7.52
N LEU A 230 13.19 9.07 6.66
CA LEU A 230 11.75 9.15 6.94
C LEU A 230 11.37 8.32 8.16
N ARG A 231 11.85 7.08 8.24
CA ARG A 231 11.60 6.19 9.38
C ARG A 231 12.11 6.81 10.68
N HIS A 232 13.30 7.40 10.64
CA HIS A 232 13.89 8.10 11.78
C HIS A 232 13.01 9.26 12.26
N TYR A 233 12.62 10.16 11.35
CA TYR A 233 11.70 11.27 11.66
C TYR A 233 10.37 10.78 12.27
N CYS A 234 9.71 9.81 11.63
CA CYS A 234 8.41 9.30 12.07
C CYS A 234 8.49 8.64 13.44
N ASN A 235 9.53 7.84 13.69
CA ASN A 235 9.75 7.19 14.98
C ASN A 235 9.97 8.22 16.08
N THR A 236 10.80 9.24 15.82
CA THR A 236 11.04 10.33 16.78
C THR A 236 9.75 11.09 17.08
N LEU A 237 9.00 11.51 16.06
CA LEU A 237 7.73 12.20 16.22
C LEU A 237 6.72 11.37 17.03
N ASN A 238 6.61 10.07 16.75
CA ASN A 238 5.72 9.17 17.49
C ASN A 238 6.14 9.00 18.95
N HIS A 239 7.42 8.72 19.21
CA HIS A 239 7.94 8.57 20.56
C HIS A 239 7.69 9.82 21.41
N LEU A 240 7.88 11.02 20.84
CA LEU A 240 7.58 12.27 21.52
C LEU A 240 6.08 12.46 21.80
N ARG A 241 5.20 11.82 21.00
CA ARG A 241 3.73 11.85 21.15
C ARG A 241 3.17 10.78 22.08
N GLU A 242 3.91 9.70 22.37
CA GLU A 242 3.41 8.51 23.09
C GLU A 242 2.83 8.83 24.49
N ASN A 243 3.27 9.92 25.13
CA ASN A 243 2.73 10.38 26.41
C ASN A 243 1.38 11.13 26.30
N GLN A 244 0.91 11.46 25.10
CA GLN A 244 -0.24 12.33 24.88
C GLN A 244 -1.46 11.63 24.26
N ARG A 245 -1.30 10.54 23.47
CA ARG A 245 -2.43 9.75 22.90
C ARG A 245 -2.01 8.30 22.53
N PRO A 246 -2.92 7.30 22.61
CA PRO A 246 -2.60 5.88 22.39
C PRO A 246 -2.61 5.38 20.93
N LYS A 247 -2.83 6.23 19.91
CA LYS A 247 -2.78 5.80 18.50
C LYS A 247 -1.49 6.31 17.82
N PRO A 248 -0.56 5.44 17.40
CA PRO A 248 0.65 5.85 16.70
C PRO A 248 0.29 6.47 15.34
N LEU A 249 0.95 7.57 14.95
CA LEU A 249 0.96 8.01 13.55
C LEU A 249 1.90 7.06 12.81
N ARG A 250 1.42 5.86 12.45
CA ARG A 250 2.18 5.03 11.52
C ARG A 250 2.31 5.78 10.20
N TYR A 251 3.44 5.57 9.52
CA TYR A 251 3.63 5.80 8.09
C TYR A 251 2.29 5.67 7.35
N GLN A 252 1.65 6.79 7.02
CA GLN A 252 0.47 6.76 6.17
C GLN A 252 0.98 6.88 4.75
N GLU A 253 1.04 5.75 4.04
CA GLU A 253 1.42 5.69 2.63
C GLU A 253 0.60 6.65 1.78
N GLU A 254 -0.67 6.85 2.15
CA GLU A 254 -1.55 7.83 1.53
C GLU A 254 -0.99 9.26 1.63
N GLN A 255 -0.41 9.66 2.77
CA GLN A 255 0.23 10.97 2.90
C GLN A 255 1.42 11.10 1.95
N LEU A 256 2.30 10.09 1.89
CA LEU A 256 3.50 10.16 1.06
C LEU A 256 3.16 10.17 -0.42
N LYS A 257 2.17 9.38 -0.84
CA LYS A 257 1.68 9.33 -2.22
C LYS A 257 1.26 10.72 -2.71
N ILE A 258 0.65 11.52 -1.84
CA ILE A 258 0.15 12.86 -2.14
C ILE A 258 1.24 13.92 -1.97
N LEU A 259 2.03 13.86 -0.90
CA LEU A 259 3.00 14.90 -0.56
C LEU A 259 4.28 14.85 -1.38
N LEU A 260 4.72 13.67 -1.86
CA LEU A 260 5.92 13.54 -2.69
C LEU A 260 5.88 14.38 -3.98
N PRO A 261 4.85 14.25 -4.85
CA PRO A 261 4.77 15.07 -6.05
C PRO A 261 4.60 16.55 -5.70
N LEU A 262 3.81 16.88 -4.67
CA LEU A 262 3.62 18.26 -4.20
C LEU A 262 4.96 18.91 -3.78
N VAL A 263 5.75 18.22 -2.96
CA VAL A 263 7.06 18.69 -2.48
C VAL A 263 8.01 18.96 -3.64
N LYS A 264 8.08 18.05 -4.61
CA LYS A 264 8.97 18.20 -5.78
C LYS A 264 8.55 19.39 -6.64
N ILE A 265 7.25 19.55 -6.90
CA ILE A 265 6.71 20.71 -7.64
C ILE A 265 7.00 22.01 -6.89
N GLN A 266 6.80 22.03 -5.57
CA GLN A 266 7.06 23.21 -4.74
C GLN A 266 8.55 23.58 -4.67
N GLN A 267 9.43 22.59 -4.68
CA GLN A 267 10.87 22.81 -4.77
C GLN A 267 11.26 23.41 -6.12
N LEU A 268 10.74 22.86 -7.22
CA LEU A 268 10.98 23.37 -8.57
C LEU A 268 10.51 24.83 -8.75
N SER A 269 9.40 25.20 -8.12
CA SER A 269 8.85 26.56 -8.22
C SER A 269 9.60 27.60 -7.38
N THR A 270 10.42 27.18 -6.41
CA THR A 270 11.05 28.10 -5.44
C THR A 270 12.58 28.09 -5.40
N MET A 271 13.25 27.09 -5.98
CA MET A 271 14.71 27.03 -6.01
C MET A 271 15.34 28.07 -6.96
N ASP A 272 16.44 28.68 -6.51
CA ASP A 272 17.32 29.45 -7.40
C ASP A 272 18.08 28.51 -8.34
N ARG A 273 17.68 28.53 -9.62
CA ARG A 273 18.25 27.69 -10.68
C ARG A 273 19.74 27.95 -10.92
N SER A 274 20.23 29.15 -10.65
CA SER A 274 21.63 29.51 -10.88
C SER A 274 22.57 28.75 -9.94
N GLN A 275 22.09 28.41 -8.74
CA GLN A 275 22.85 27.71 -7.71
C GLN A 275 22.54 26.21 -7.64
N ASN A 276 21.41 25.77 -8.21
CA ASN A 276 20.89 24.41 -8.02
C ASN A 276 20.59 23.67 -9.33
N ARG A 277 21.25 24.03 -10.44
CA ARG A 277 20.97 23.51 -11.78
C ARG A 277 20.76 21.99 -11.83
N ASP A 278 21.72 21.20 -11.34
CA ASP A 278 21.65 19.73 -11.41
C ASP A 278 20.45 19.17 -10.61
N LEU A 279 20.12 19.79 -9.47
CA LEU A 279 18.98 19.40 -8.65
C LEU A 279 17.65 19.76 -9.33
N VAL A 280 17.59 20.91 -9.99
CA VAL A 280 16.42 21.34 -10.77
C VAL A 280 16.19 20.39 -11.94
N GLU A 281 17.23 20.06 -12.70
CA GLU A 281 17.15 19.12 -13.82
C GLU A 281 16.68 17.72 -13.35
N GLU A 282 17.23 17.24 -12.22
CA GLU A 282 16.84 15.96 -11.61
C GLU A 282 15.37 15.95 -11.13
N LEU A 283 14.96 16.98 -10.39
CA LEU A 283 13.59 17.12 -9.89
C LEU A 283 12.59 17.28 -11.04
N ALA A 284 12.94 18.04 -12.08
CA ALA A 284 12.10 18.22 -13.25
C ALA A 284 11.87 16.88 -13.97
N GLN A 285 12.90 16.05 -14.10
CA GLN A 285 12.75 14.72 -14.67
C GLN A 285 11.87 13.82 -13.79
N ASN A 286 12.02 13.86 -12.47
CA ASN A 286 11.19 13.08 -11.54
C ASN A 286 9.71 13.50 -11.59
N VAL A 287 9.43 14.81 -11.63
CA VAL A 287 8.06 15.34 -11.81
C VAL A 287 7.51 15.00 -13.19
N SER A 288 8.34 15.02 -14.23
CA SER A 288 7.94 14.59 -15.57
C SER A 288 7.53 13.11 -15.59
N ASN A 289 8.27 12.26 -14.88
CA ASN A 289 7.94 10.83 -14.75
C ASN A 289 6.61 10.63 -14.00
N TYR A 290 6.36 11.44 -12.96
CA TYR A 290 5.08 11.44 -12.25
C TYR A 290 3.92 11.85 -13.17
N PHE A 291 4.05 12.90 -13.99
CA PHE A 291 3.00 13.25 -14.95
C PHE A 291 2.79 12.17 -16.02
N ALA A 292 3.85 11.44 -16.40
CA ALA A 292 3.69 10.29 -17.27
C ALA A 292 2.90 9.16 -16.59
N CYS A 293 3.15 8.89 -15.31
CA CYS A 293 2.56 7.80 -14.51
C CYS A 293 2.13 8.27 -13.10
N PRO A 294 0.99 8.98 -12.94
CA PRO A 294 0.64 9.68 -11.70
C PRO A 294 0.25 8.76 -10.53
N ILE A 295 0.10 7.46 -10.79
CA ILE A 295 -0.30 6.47 -9.80
C ILE A 295 0.87 5.89 -9.00
N ILE A 296 2.12 6.09 -9.44
CA ILE A 296 3.35 5.60 -8.78
C ILE A 296 4.41 6.70 -8.65
N ASN A 297 5.07 6.77 -7.50
CA ASN A 297 6.18 7.69 -7.30
C ASN A 297 7.52 7.05 -7.68
N GLN A 298 8.47 7.85 -8.15
CA GLN A 298 9.82 7.38 -8.46
C GLN A 298 10.52 6.74 -7.23
N GLU A 299 10.21 7.19 -6.02
CA GLU A 299 10.73 6.61 -4.78
C GLU A 299 10.23 5.17 -4.56
N ASP A 300 9.00 4.84 -4.97
CA ASP A 300 8.49 3.47 -4.96
C ASP A 300 9.25 2.61 -5.97
N VAL A 301 9.52 3.14 -7.18
CA VAL A 301 10.32 2.44 -8.20
C VAL A 301 11.75 2.21 -7.74
N ASN A 302 12.37 3.17 -7.05
CA ASN A 302 13.69 3.00 -6.47
C ASN A 302 13.72 1.88 -5.41
N GLU A 303 12.69 1.79 -4.56
CA GLU A 303 12.59 0.69 -3.59
C GLU A 303 12.41 -0.66 -4.29
N VAL A 304 11.59 -0.72 -5.35
CA VAL A 304 11.44 -1.92 -6.20
C VAL A 304 12.78 -2.35 -6.77
N VAL A 305 13.53 -1.44 -7.41
CA VAL A 305 14.83 -1.76 -8.02
C VAL A 305 15.85 -2.19 -6.97
N LYS A 306 15.87 -1.51 -5.81
CA LYS A 306 16.71 -1.87 -4.68
C LYS A 306 16.42 -3.30 -4.21
N ASN A 307 15.15 -3.66 -4.06
CA ASN A 307 14.74 -4.98 -3.61
C ASN A 307 14.93 -6.06 -4.69
N TYR A 308 14.84 -5.69 -5.96
CA TYR A 308 15.09 -6.58 -7.10
C TYR A 308 16.58 -6.90 -7.27
N LEU A 309 17.43 -5.87 -7.26
CA LEU A 309 18.88 -6.00 -7.42
C LEU A 309 19.61 -6.35 -6.12
N GLU A 310 18.92 -6.28 -4.98
CA GLU A 310 19.48 -6.40 -3.63
C GLU A 310 20.66 -5.43 -3.40
N SER A 311 20.56 -4.23 -3.98
CA SER A 311 21.62 -3.22 -4.00
C SER A 311 21.06 -1.80 -4.10
N THR A 312 21.72 -0.84 -3.46
CA THR A 312 21.46 0.60 -3.66
C THR A 312 22.40 1.22 -4.68
N ASP A 313 23.37 0.47 -5.22
CA ASP A 313 24.32 0.96 -6.21
C ASP A 313 23.82 0.67 -7.63
N TYR A 314 22.94 1.55 -8.11
CA TYR A 314 22.38 1.51 -9.46
C TYR A 314 22.02 2.93 -9.94
N THR A 315 21.82 3.08 -11.25
CA THR A 315 21.26 4.28 -11.88
C THR A 315 19.92 3.92 -12.51
N LEU A 316 18.84 4.60 -12.10
CA LEU A 316 17.53 4.49 -12.73
C LEU A 316 17.52 5.35 -14.01
N GLU A 317 17.39 4.71 -15.18
CA GLU A 317 17.30 5.41 -16.47
C GLU A 317 15.87 5.84 -16.80
N GLY A 318 14.88 5.07 -16.33
CA GLY A 318 13.46 5.37 -16.56
C GLY A 318 12.57 4.18 -16.26
N TYR A 319 11.27 4.44 -16.22
CA TYR A 319 10.23 3.42 -16.01
C TYR A 319 8.94 3.82 -16.73
N ASN A 320 8.09 2.83 -16.99
CA ASN A 320 6.76 3.02 -17.55
C ASN A 320 5.77 1.98 -17.00
N LEU A 321 4.50 2.34 -16.99
CA LEU A 321 3.40 1.41 -16.71
C LEU A 321 2.64 1.12 -18.00
N VAL A 322 2.56 -0.16 -18.35
CA VAL A 322 1.82 -0.64 -19.52
C VAL A 322 0.60 -1.42 -19.01
N PRO A 323 -0.64 -0.99 -19.25
CA PRO A 323 -1.83 -1.73 -18.85
C PRO A 323 -1.84 -3.15 -19.42
N LEU A 324 -2.34 -4.13 -18.66
CA LEU A 324 -2.53 -5.49 -19.16
C LEU A 324 -3.75 -5.54 -20.12
N ASP A 325 -3.59 -6.24 -21.26
CA ASP A 325 -4.63 -6.38 -22.29
C ASP A 325 -5.85 -7.21 -21.81
N GLU A 326 -5.62 -8.23 -20.96
CA GLU A 326 -6.65 -9.10 -20.41
C GLU A 326 -6.53 -9.17 -18.89
N THR A 327 -7.65 -8.97 -18.19
CA THR A 327 -7.69 -9.02 -16.73
C THR A 327 -8.82 -9.93 -16.24
N ASN A 328 -8.48 -10.93 -15.42
CA ASN A 328 -9.46 -11.78 -14.74
C ASN A 328 -9.78 -11.31 -13.32
N GLY A 329 -9.03 -10.33 -12.81
CA GLY A 329 -9.18 -9.83 -11.45
C GLY A 329 -10.32 -8.82 -11.31
N HIS A 330 -10.98 -8.82 -10.16
CA HIS A 330 -12.16 -8.00 -9.90
C HIS A 330 -11.90 -6.79 -8.98
N LEU A 331 -10.69 -6.66 -8.43
CA LEU A 331 -10.32 -5.65 -7.44
C LEU A 331 -8.96 -5.01 -7.79
N GLY A 332 -9.00 -3.96 -8.61
CA GLY A 332 -7.84 -3.13 -8.95
C GLY A 332 -7.50 -3.09 -10.44
N GLU A 333 -6.53 -2.26 -10.77
CA GLU A 333 -5.93 -2.10 -12.11
C GLU A 333 -4.55 -2.79 -12.14
N TYR A 334 -4.21 -3.38 -13.29
CA TYR A 334 -3.01 -4.20 -13.44
C TYR A 334 -2.13 -3.70 -14.58
N PHE A 335 -0.83 -3.64 -14.33
CA PHE A 335 0.16 -3.12 -15.27
C PHE A 335 1.42 -3.99 -15.31
N HIS A 336 2.08 -4.02 -16.47
CA HIS A 336 3.51 -4.31 -16.55
C HIS A 336 4.26 -3.04 -16.15
N LEU A 337 5.10 -3.14 -15.12
CA LEU A 337 6.04 -2.11 -14.71
C LEU A 337 7.38 -2.41 -15.38
N ASP A 338 7.63 -1.69 -16.48
CA ASP A 338 8.87 -1.78 -17.24
C ASP A 338 9.87 -0.78 -16.69
N ILE A 339 11.02 -1.26 -16.20
CA ILE A 339 12.07 -0.45 -15.59
C ILE A 339 13.38 -0.66 -16.35
N ARG A 340 14.13 0.42 -16.55
CA ARG A 340 15.52 0.37 -17.01
C ARG A 340 16.44 0.86 -15.91
N ALA A 341 17.31 -0.03 -15.44
CA ALA A 341 18.30 0.29 -14.43
C ALA A 341 19.68 -0.26 -14.82
N ALA A 342 20.72 0.55 -14.62
CA ALA A 342 22.11 0.17 -14.80
C ALA A 342 22.78 -0.08 -13.44
N PRO A 343 23.52 -1.19 -13.23
CA PRO A 343 24.29 -1.39 -12.01
C PRO A 343 25.38 -0.31 -11.85
N GLY A 344 25.72 0.04 -10.61
CA GLY A 344 26.69 1.11 -10.31
C GLY A 344 28.15 0.80 -10.68
N ASP A 345 28.46 -0.45 -11.03
CA ASP A 345 29.77 -0.88 -11.54
C ASP A 345 30.03 -0.47 -13.01
N GLY A 346 29.08 0.23 -13.64
CA GLY A 346 29.16 0.64 -15.04
C GLY A 346 28.72 -0.43 -16.03
N GLY A 347 28.05 -1.49 -15.56
CA GLY A 347 27.40 -2.48 -16.40
C GLY A 347 26.28 -1.89 -17.27
N GLU A 348 25.93 -2.59 -18.35
CA GLU A 348 24.83 -2.19 -19.23
C GLU A 348 23.48 -2.22 -18.49
N ALA A 349 22.63 -1.24 -18.77
CA ALA A 349 21.26 -1.20 -18.28
C ALA A 349 20.48 -2.42 -18.76
N LYS A 350 19.85 -3.13 -17.81
CA LYS A 350 19.01 -4.29 -18.10
C LYS A 350 17.53 -3.91 -18.01
N PRO A 351 16.68 -4.40 -18.92
CA PRO A 351 15.24 -4.29 -18.76
C PRO A 351 14.81 -5.17 -17.58
N ILE A 352 14.00 -4.61 -16.70
CA ILE A 352 13.32 -5.30 -15.61
C ILE A 352 11.83 -5.15 -15.88
N GLN A 353 11.12 -6.25 -16.05
CA GLN A 353 9.67 -6.26 -16.21
C GLN A 353 9.05 -6.93 -14.98
N LEU A 354 8.13 -6.23 -14.33
CA LEU A 354 7.45 -6.66 -13.11
C LEU A 354 5.94 -6.48 -13.25
N PHE A 355 5.18 -7.21 -12.45
CA PHE A 355 3.74 -7.02 -12.35
C PHE A 355 3.43 -5.97 -11.29
N ALA A 356 2.58 -4.99 -11.60
CA ALA A 356 2.09 -3.98 -10.66
C ALA A 356 0.56 -4.01 -10.57
N LYS A 357 0.03 -4.16 -9.35
CA LYS A 357 -1.40 -4.11 -9.01
C LYS A 357 -1.67 -2.85 -8.19
N PHE A 358 -2.64 -2.06 -8.64
CA PHE A 358 -3.11 -0.88 -7.93
C PHE A 358 -4.56 -1.06 -7.50
N LEU A 359 -4.88 -0.82 -6.23
CA LEU A 359 -6.23 -0.94 -5.71
C LEU A 359 -7.04 0.34 -5.98
N ILE A 360 -7.37 0.58 -7.25
CA ILE A 360 -8.20 1.71 -7.71
C ILE A 360 -9.61 1.16 -8.02
N THR A 361 -10.66 1.70 -7.39
CA THR A 361 -12.03 1.22 -7.64
C THR A 361 -13.09 2.32 -7.69
N ASN A 362 -13.99 2.19 -8.65
CA ASN A 362 -15.05 3.17 -8.92
C ASN A 362 -16.43 2.75 -8.40
N THR A 363 -16.65 1.47 -8.03
CA THR A 363 -17.95 0.96 -7.56
C THR A 363 -18.09 1.01 -6.04
N GLU A 364 -19.31 1.23 -5.55
CA GLU A 364 -19.59 1.28 -4.11
C GLU A 364 -19.39 -0.07 -3.42
N LEU A 365 -19.64 -1.16 -4.15
CA LEU A 365 -19.39 -2.51 -3.65
C LEU A 365 -17.89 -2.79 -3.49
N ALA A 366 -17.09 -2.50 -4.52
CA ALA A 366 -15.64 -2.71 -4.46
C ALA A 366 -14.99 -1.83 -3.38
N LYS A 367 -15.43 -0.56 -3.24
CA LYS A 367 -15.01 0.31 -2.13
C LYS A 367 -15.30 -0.33 -0.78
N ARG A 368 -16.53 -0.82 -0.53
CA ARG A 368 -16.88 -1.48 0.75
C ARG A 368 -16.05 -2.73 1.02
N VAL A 369 -15.79 -3.53 -0.01
CA VAL A 369 -14.95 -4.73 0.10
C VAL A 369 -13.51 -4.33 0.44
N ILE A 370 -12.91 -3.36 -0.25
CA ILE A 370 -11.58 -2.85 0.07
C ILE A 370 -11.50 -2.32 1.50
N HIS A 371 -12.48 -1.52 1.93
CA HIS A 371 -12.55 -0.99 3.29
C HIS A 371 -12.68 -2.09 4.36
N ALA A 372 -13.22 -3.26 4.01
CA ALA A 372 -13.32 -4.40 4.92
C ALA A 372 -11.97 -5.07 5.22
N GLY A 373 -10.88 -4.68 4.53
CA GLY A 373 -9.52 -5.11 4.81
C GLY A 373 -8.85 -6.17 3.91
N PRO A 374 -9.39 -6.65 2.76
CA PRO A 374 -8.66 -7.57 1.88
C PRO A 374 -7.27 -7.07 1.48
N GLY A 375 -7.14 -5.79 1.11
CA GLY A 375 -5.84 -5.18 0.80
C GLY A 375 -4.85 -5.21 1.97
N LYS A 376 -5.32 -5.18 3.22
CA LYS A 376 -4.47 -5.31 4.42
C LYS A 376 -3.97 -6.74 4.62
N LYS A 377 -4.74 -7.75 4.19
CA LYS A 377 -4.35 -9.15 4.31
C LYS A 377 -3.31 -9.54 3.27
N GLU A 378 -3.46 -9.05 2.04
CA GLU A 378 -2.45 -9.27 0.99
C GLU A 378 -1.14 -8.55 1.33
N ASP A 379 -1.21 -7.32 1.85
CA ASP A 379 -0.05 -6.60 2.39
C ASP A 379 0.61 -7.38 3.54
N PHE A 380 -0.18 -7.87 4.52
CA PHE A 380 0.30 -8.72 5.60
C PHE A 380 0.99 -10.00 5.10
N PHE A 381 0.46 -10.63 4.05
CA PHE A 381 1.05 -11.82 3.46
C PHE A 381 2.48 -11.55 3.00
N TYR A 382 2.69 -10.52 2.17
CA TYR A 382 4.00 -10.25 1.58
C TYR A 382 4.98 -9.54 2.51
N THR A 383 4.51 -8.70 3.42
CA THR A 383 5.39 -7.89 4.29
C THR A 383 5.70 -8.55 5.63
N THR A 384 4.89 -9.52 6.06
CA THR A 384 5.02 -10.15 7.39
C THR A 384 5.05 -11.67 7.30
N LEU A 385 4.00 -12.30 6.79
CA LEU A 385 3.86 -13.76 6.89
C LEU A 385 4.88 -14.52 6.02
N TYR A 386 5.04 -14.11 4.76
CA TYR A 386 5.99 -14.74 3.84
C TYR A 386 7.44 -14.54 4.31
N PRO A 387 7.89 -13.33 4.71
CA PRO A 387 9.19 -13.13 5.35
C PRO A 387 9.39 -13.99 6.60
N ASP A 388 8.37 -14.14 7.46
CA ASP A 388 8.47 -14.97 8.66
C ASP A 388 8.72 -16.45 8.32
N PHE A 389 8.11 -16.97 7.24
CA PHE A 389 8.45 -18.29 6.73
C PHE A 389 9.91 -18.41 6.24
N VAL A 390 10.41 -17.38 5.55
CA VAL A 390 11.82 -17.31 5.09
C VAL A 390 12.76 -17.33 6.30
N GLU A 391 12.52 -16.49 7.31
CA GLU A 391 13.34 -16.38 8.53
C GLU A 391 13.39 -17.71 9.31
N HIS A 392 12.32 -18.49 9.27
CA HIS A 392 12.24 -19.81 9.90
C HIS A 392 12.70 -20.97 9.02
N GLY A 393 13.28 -20.69 7.84
CA GLY A 393 13.95 -21.68 7.00
C GLY A 393 13.05 -22.47 6.06
N LEU A 394 11.84 -21.99 5.74
CA LEU A 394 10.86 -22.73 4.93
C LEU A 394 11.05 -22.56 3.40
N HIS A 395 12.17 -22.01 2.94
CA HIS A 395 12.47 -21.66 1.54
C HIS A 395 12.02 -22.71 0.50
N ASP A 396 12.26 -24.00 0.76
CA ASP A 396 11.95 -25.11 -0.16
C ASP A 396 10.43 -25.30 -0.42
N LEU A 397 9.58 -24.68 0.40
CA LEU A 397 8.13 -24.74 0.27
C LEU A 397 7.54 -23.51 -0.41
N LEU A 398 8.26 -22.37 -0.44
CA LEU A 398 7.70 -21.05 -0.74
C LEU A 398 7.48 -20.75 -2.23
N ASP A 399 7.92 -21.65 -3.10
CA ASP A 399 7.75 -21.57 -4.56
C ASP A 399 6.27 -21.72 -5.03
N TYR A 400 5.30 -21.39 -4.18
CA TYR A 400 3.88 -21.26 -4.52
C TYR A 400 3.45 -19.83 -4.81
N ALA A 401 4.20 -18.80 -4.41
CA ALA A 401 3.86 -17.39 -4.63
C ALA A 401 4.88 -16.71 -5.56
N PRO A 402 4.52 -15.59 -6.22
CA PRO A 402 5.49 -14.70 -6.85
C PRO A 402 6.34 -13.99 -5.80
N LYS A 403 7.59 -13.63 -6.14
CA LYS A 403 8.40 -12.75 -5.27
C LYS A 403 7.75 -11.36 -5.25
N CYS A 404 7.72 -10.73 -4.08
CA CYS A 404 7.26 -9.35 -3.92
C CYS A 404 8.44 -8.42 -3.75
N TYR A 405 8.41 -7.31 -4.48
CA TYR A 405 9.42 -6.26 -4.44
C TYR A 405 8.93 -5.00 -3.76
N LEU A 406 7.60 -4.81 -3.69
CA LEU A 406 6.99 -3.71 -2.98
C LEU A 406 5.55 -4.04 -2.60
N SER A 407 5.16 -3.73 -1.37
CA SER A 407 3.76 -3.68 -0.97
C SER A 407 3.51 -2.37 -0.23
N ARG A 408 2.43 -1.71 -0.62
CA ARG A 408 1.85 -0.54 0.02
C ARG A 408 0.42 -0.88 0.37
N ASN A 409 0.13 -0.93 1.66
CA ASN A 409 -1.16 -1.21 2.25
C ASN A 409 -2.31 -0.55 1.49
N CYS A 410 -3.22 -1.36 0.97
CA CYS A 410 -4.41 -0.91 0.24
C CYS A 410 -4.16 0.01 -0.97
N SER A 411 -2.94 0.07 -1.52
CA SER A 411 -2.59 0.99 -2.60
C SER A 411 -1.87 0.32 -3.78
N LEU A 412 -0.71 -0.31 -3.54
CA LEU A 412 0.20 -0.79 -4.58
C LEU A 412 0.83 -2.12 -4.16
N LEU A 413 0.93 -3.05 -5.10
CA LEU A 413 1.69 -4.29 -4.96
C LEU A 413 2.52 -4.52 -6.23
N VAL A 414 3.83 -4.74 -6.06
CA VAL A 414 4.77 -5.02 -7.16
C VAL A 414 5.40 -6.39 -6.96
N LEU A 415 5.16 -7.29 -7.92
CA LEU A 415 5.52 -8.71 -7.87
C LEU A 415 6.35 -9.11 -9.11
N ASP A 416 6.92 -10.31 -9.07
CA ASP A 416 7.39 -10.98 -10.29
C ASP A 416 6.30 -10.97 -11.36
N ASP A 417 6.68 -10.65 -12.60
CA ASP A 417 5.82 -10.92 -13.74
C ASP A 417 5.88 -12.42 -14.09
N LEU A 418 4.82 -13.13 -13.77
CA LEU A 418 4.75 -14.57 -13.97
C LEU A 418 4.56 -14.96 -15.45
N ASN A 419 4.14 -14.02 -16.31
CA ASN A 419 4.01 -14.28 -17.75
C ASN A 419 5.37 -14.56 -18.39
N GLU A 420 6.41 -13.80 -18.01
CA GLU A 420 7.80 -14.00 -18.44
C GLU A 420 8.36 -15.36 -18.02
N GLN A 421 7.80 -15.95 -16.96
CA GLN A 421 8.18 -17.28 -16.47
C GLN A 421 7.37 -18.43 -17.12
N GLY A 422 6.45 -18.09 -18.05
CA GLY A 422 5.59 -19.02 -18.77
C GLY A 422 4.37 -19.49 -18.00
N PHE A 423 4.00 -18.81 -16.92
CA PHE A 423 2.73 -19.05 -16.23
C PHE A 423 1.65 -18.17 -16.84
N THR A 424 0.49 -18.75 -17.10
CA THR A 424 -0.64 -18.05 -17.71
C THR A 424 -1.92 -18.30 -16.94
N SER A 425 -2.82 -17.32 -16.94
CA SER A 425 -4.20 -17.53 -16.51
C SER A 425 -4.88 -18.55 -17.42
N LEU A 426 -5.81 -19.32 -16.87
CA LEU A 426 -6.71 -20.10 -17.72
C LEU A 426 -7.75 -19.20 -18.36
N THR A 427 -8.24 -19.63 -19.52
CA THR A 427 -9.38 -18.99 -20.18
C THR A 427 -10.56 -18.91 -19.21
N PRO A 428 -11.35 -17.81 -19.22
CA PRO A 428 -12.55 -17.71 -18.41
C PRO A 428 -13.45 -18.95 -18.52
N ASN A 429 -14.10 -19.30 -17.41
CA ASN A 429 -15.04 -20.41 -17.29
C ASN A 429 -14.43 -21.81 -17.48
N ASN A 430 -13.11 -21.94 -17.56
CA ASN A 430 -12.45 -23.25 -17.68
C ASN A 430 -12.71 -24.14 -16.43
N ILE A 431 -12.58 -25.45 -16.62
CA ILE A 431 -12.65 -26.47 -15.58
C ILE A 431 -11.43 -27.41 -15.75
N LEU A 432 -10.77 -27.71 -14.64
CA LEU A 432 -9.57 -28.51 -14.63
C LEU A 432 -9.87 -30.00 -14.81
N ASP A 433 -9.00 -30.65 -15.57
CA ASP A 433 -8.87 -32.10 -15.56
C ASP A 433 -8.13 -32.59 -14.30
N TYR A 434 -8.09 -33.91 -14.13
CA TYR A 434 -7.41 -34.53 -12.99
C TYR A 434 -5.92 -34.15 -12.89
N GLN A 435 -5.20 -34.14 -14.01
CA GLN A 435 -3.76 -33.87 -14.03
C GLN A 435 -3.48 -32.45 -13.53
N SER A 436 -4.24 -31.47 -14.04
CA SER A 436 -4.08 -30.07 -13.69
C SER A 436 -4.45 -29.77 -12.25
N VAL A 437 -5.61 -30.27 -11.78
CA VAL A 437 -6.02 -30.06 -10.39
C VAL A 437 -5.09 -30.78 -9.40
N SER A 438 -4.48 -31.90 -9.79
CA SER A 438 -3.47 -32.57 -8.95
C SER A 438 -2.22 -31.71 -8.71
N VAL A 439 -1.79 -30.92 -9.71
CA VAL A 439 -0.67 -29.97 -9.55
C VAL A 439 -1.06 -28.85 -8.60
N VAL A 440 -2.26 -28.28 -8.77
CA VAL A 440 -2.82 -27.24 -7.88
C VAL A 440 -2.88 -27.72 -6.42
N VAL A 441 -3.49 -28.90 -6.20
CA VAL A 441 -3.63 -29.50 -4.87
C VAL A 441 -2.27 -29.79 -4.23
N SER A 442 -1.28 -30.23 -5.03
CA SER A 442 0.08 -30.45 -4.53
C SER A 442 0.77 -29.14 -4.11
N LYS A 443 0.54 -28.03 -4.82
CA LYS A 443 1.12 -26.73 -4.43
C LYS A 443 0.38 -26.12 -3.23
N LEU A 444 -0.94 -26.27 -3.15
CA LEU A 444 -1.74 -25.91 -1.98
C LEU A 444 -1.26 -26.64 -0.72
N ALA A 445 -0.87 -27.92 -0.84
CA ALA A 445 -0.27 -28.67 0.26
C ALA A 445 1.05 -28.05 0.76
N ASN A 446 1.87 -27.45 -0.10
CA ASN A 446 3.07 -26.71 0.35
C ASN A 446 2.66 -25.49 1.20
N PHE A 447 1.73 -24.69 0.69
CA PHE A 447 1.25 -23.48 1.37
C PHE A 447 0.67 -23.79 2.76
N HIS A 448 -0.23 -24.76 2.88
CA HIS A 448 -0.77 -25.18 4.17
C HIS A 448 0.30 -25.74 5.11
N CYS A 449 1.30 -26.45 4.57
CA CYS A 449 2.36 -27.04 5.38
C CYS A 449 3.26 -25.98 6.02
N CYS A 450 3.47 -24.82 5.38
CA CYS A 450 4.22 -23.71 5.98
C CYS A 450 3.64 -23.27 7.32
N SER A 451 2.30 -23.15 7.40
CA SER A 451 1.62 -22.78 8.64
C SER A 451 1.85 -23.81 9.75
N ILE A 452 1.71 -25.11 9.43
CA ILE A 452 1.90 -26.20 10.40
C ILE A 452 3.33 -26.17 10.93
N ILE A 453 4.32 -26.11 10.03
CA ILE A 453 5.74 -26.15 10.40
C ILE A 453 6.10 -24.94 11.26
N LEU A 454 5.67 -23.73 10.87
CA LEU A 454 5.93 -22.51 11.63
C LEU A 454 5.36 -22.61 13.05
N GLU A 455 4.12 -23.08 13.20
CA GLU A 455 3.52 -23.29 14.54
C GLU A 455 4.33 -24.26 15.40
N GLU A 456 4.81 -25.37 14.83
CA GLU A 456 5.63 -26.34 15.56
C GLU A 456 6.97 -25.73 15.99
N ILE A 457 7.62 -24.96 15.12
CA ILE A 457 8.88 -24.26 15.42
C ILE A 457 8.66 -23.25 16.56
N LEU A 458 7.62 -22.41 16.45
CA LEU A 458 7.28 -21.41 17.46
C LEU A 458 6.86 -22.06 18.78
N SER A 459 6.10 -23.16 18.72
CA SER A 459 5.67 -23.90 19.92
C SER A 459 6.86 -24.50 20.67
N LYS A 460 7.80 -25.11 19.94
CA LYS A 460 9.04 -25.65 20.51
C LYS A 460 9.87 -24.54 21.15
N THR A 461 9.95 -23.38 20.51
CA THR A 461 10.72 -22.23 21.01
C THR A 461 10.09 -21.61 22.26
N ALA A 462 8.76 -21.51 22.30
CA ALA A 462 8.01 -20.97 23.44
C ALA A 462 7.83 -21.98 24.59
N GLY A 463 8.12 -23.27 24.38
CA GLY A 463 7.89 -24.34 25.36
C GLY A 463 6.41 -24.62 25.65
N ARG A 464 5.51 -24.17 24.78
CA ARG A 464 4.04 -24.38 24.87
C ARG A 464 3.45 -24.44 23.46
N PRO A 465 2.25 -25.02 23.27
CA PRO A 465 1.51 -24.87 22.02
C PRO A 465 1.28 -23.40 21.69
N VAL A 466 1.58 -23.02 20.46
CA VAL A 466 1.37 -21.69 19.87
C VAL A 466 0.50 -21.85 18.62
N LYS A 467 -0.49 -20.99 18.46
CA LYS A 467 -1.33 -20.92 17.26
C LYS A 467 -1.04 -19.62 16.52
N LEU A 468 -0.97 -19.65 15.18
CA LEU A 468 -0.77 -18.42 14.40
C LEU A 468 -1.90 -17.41 14.58
N SER A 469 -3.12 -17.86 14.92
CA SER A 469 -4.22 -16.96 15.28
C SER A 469 -3.97 -16.14 16.55
N GLU A 470 -3.08 -16.59 17.45
CA GLU A 470 -2.68 -15.82 18.65
C GLU A 470 -1.73 -14.66 18.28
N ILE A 471 -0.96 -14.84 17.20
CA ILE A 471 0.08 -13.89 16.76
C ILE A 471 -0.50 -12.92 15.72
N TYR A 472 -1.22 -13.45 14.73
CA TYR A 472 -1.70 -12.74 13.56
C TYR A 472 -3.24 -12.63 13.50
N GLY A 473 -3.92 -12.78 14.63
CA GLY A 473 -5.38 -12.89 14.69
C GLY A 473 -6.16 -11.73 14.08
N GLU A 474 -5.58 -10.53 13.97
CA GLU A 474 -6.20 -9.40 13.27
C GLU A 474 -6.36 -9.67 11.76
N PHE A 475 -5.34 -10.25 11.12
CA PHE A 475 -5.28 -10.48 9.68
C PHE A 475 -5.92 -11.81 9.27
N LEU A 476 -6.13 -12.72 10.21
CA LEU A 476 -6.63 -14.08 9.95
C LEU A 476 -8.14 -14.27 10.26
N LYS A 477 -8.83 -13.21 10.69
CA LYS A 477 -10.29 -13.23 10.88
C LYS A 477 -11.02 -13.30 9.55
N ASP A 478 -12.09 -14.06 9.47
CA ASP A 478 -12.99 -14.00 8.33
C ASP A 478 -13.76 -12.67 8.36
N VAL A 479 -13.49 -11.77 7.42
CA VAL A 479 -14.13 -10.44 7.32
C VAL A 479 -15.24 -10.42 6.27
N VAL A 480 -15.37 -11.50 5.49
CA VAL A 480 -16.22 -11.53 4.31
C VAL A 480 -17.44 -12.43 4.52
N PHE A 481 -17.25 -13.60 5.13
CA PHE A 481 -18.28 -14.61 5.37
C PHE A 481 -18.77 -14.63 6.83
N ASP A 482 -18.42 -13.62 7.64
CA ASP A 482 -18.92 -13.51 9.02
C ASP A 482 -20.45 -13.29 9.05
N PRO A 483 -21.23 -14.10 9.79
CA PRO A 483 -22.71 -14.01 9.79
C PRO A 483 -23.27 -12.75 10.47
N ASN A 484 -22.47 -12.07 11.30
CA ASN A 484 -22.87 -10.89 12.06
C ASN A 484 -22.41 -9.59 11.40
N THR A 485 -21.30 -9.62 10.67
CA THR A 485 -20.58 -8.42 10.20
C THR A 485 -20.09 -8.50 8.75
N GLY A 486 -20.19 -9.67 8.10
CA GLY A 486 -19.65 -9.92 6.76
C GLY A 486 -20.34 -9.10 5.66
N VAL A 487 -19.53 -8.46 4.83
CA VAL A 487 -20.00 -7.63 3.69
C VAL A 487 -20.85 -8.45 2.71
N MET A 488 -20.63 -9.77 2.63
CA MET A 488 -21.38 -10.67 1.76
C MET A 488 -22.67 -11.24 2.35
N LYS A 489 -23.07 -10.89 3.58
CA LYS A 489 -24.30 -11.43 4.22
C LYS A 489 -25.55 -11.31 3.33
N ASN A 490 -25.74 -10.15 2.69
CA ASN A 490 -26.88 -9.92 1.80
C ASN A 490 -26.74 -10.65 0.45
N MET A 491 -25.52 -10.91 -0.02
CA MET A 491 -25.30 -11.77 -1.19
C MET A 491 -25.59 -13.23 -0.86
N LEU A 492 -25.22 -13.69 0.33
CA LEU A 492 -25.47 -15.05 0.78
C LEU A 492 -26.97 -15.37 0.85
N SER A 493 -27.82 -14.43 1.28
CA SER A 493 -29.28 -14.66 1.27
C SER A 493 -29.86 -14.88 -0.13
N GLN A 494 -29.34 -14.19 -1.15
CA GLN A 494 -29.78 -14.42 -2.54
C GLN A 494 -29.29 -15.75 -3.11
N ASN A 495 -28.18 -16.28 -2.60
CA ASN A 495 -27.72 -17.61 -3.03
C ASN A 495 -28.61 -18.74 -2.47
N VAL A 496 -29.40 -18.51 -1.42
CA VAL A 496 -30.45 -19.47 -1.00
C VAL A 496 -31.54 -19.56 -2.06
N ILE A 497 -32.01 -18.40 -2.56
CA ILE A 497 -33.02 -18.32 -3.63
C ILE A 497 -32.47 -18.96 -4.91
N ALA A 498 -31.21 -18.65 -5.26
CA ALA A 498 -30.51 -19.28 -6.37
C ALA A 498 -30.50 -20.81 -6.29
N LEU A 499 -30.16 -21.33 -5.11
CA LEU A 499 -30.08 -22.77 -4.86
C LEU A 499 -31.44 -23.45 -5.06
N GLN A 500 -32.50 -22.87 -4.48
CA GLN A 500 -33.87 -23.36 -4.61
C GLN A 500 -34.36 -23.30 -6.08
N HIS A 501 -34.09 -22.20 -6.78
CA HIS A 501 -34.48 -22.01 -8.18
C HIS A 501 -33.77 -23.01 -9.10
N MET A 502 -32.47 -23.21 -8.94
CA MET A 502 -31.72 -24.21 -9.70
C MET A 502 -32.15 -25.64 -9.39
N ALA A 503 -32.45 -25.95 -8.13
CA ALA A 503 -32.96 -27.25 -7.71
C ALA A 503 -34.31 -27.55 -8.39
N ALA A 504 -35.21 -26.55 -8.48
CA ALA A 504 -36.48 -26.67 -9.19
C ALA A 504 -36.30 -26.94 -10.71
N LYS A 505 -35.24 -26.41 -11.32
CA LYS A 505 -34.87 -26.70 -12.72
C LYS A 505 -34.21 -28.06 -12.92
N CYS A 506 -33.88 -28.78 -11.83
CA CYS A 506 -33.21 -30.08 -11.86
C CYS A 506 -34.03 -31.19 -11.14
N PRO A 507 -35.30 -31.42 -11.50
CA PRO A 507 -36.17 -32.36 -10.79
C PRO A 507 -35.63 -33.79 -10.80
N ASP A 508 -34.86 -34.17 -11.82
CA ASP A 508 -34.28 -35.50 -11.97
C ASP A 508 -33.21 -35.80 -10.90
N LEU A 509 -32.57 -34.75 -10.37
CA LEU A 509 -31.60 -34.84 -9.28
C LEU A 509 -32.32 -34.83 -7.94
N THR A 510 -33.24 -33.88 -7.73
CA THR A 510 -33.86 -33.62 -6.42
C THR A 510 -34.90 -34.66 -6.02
N LYS A 511 -35.59 -35.31 -6.97
CA LYS A 511 -36.57 -36.38 -6.68
C LYS A 511 -36.00 -37.56 -5.89
N LYS A 512 -34.68 -37.78 -5.95
CA LYS A 512 -34.01 -38.83 -5.18
C LYS A 512 -34.14 -38.64 -3.65
N LEU A 513 -34.38 -37.41 -3.19
CA LEU A 513 -34.56 -37.09 -1.78
C LEU A 513 -35.94 -37.48 -1.24
N GLY A 514 -36.91 -37.77 -2.12
CA GLY A 514 -38.27 -38.14 -1.72
C GLY A 514 -39.03 -37.07 -0.95
N MET A 515 -38.63 -35.80 -1.09
CA MET A 515 -39.25 -34.64 -0.46
C MET A 515 -40.28 -34.00 -1.40
N ASP A 516 -41.30 -33.36 -0.83
CA ASP A 516 -42.08 -32.37 -1.58
C ASP A 516 -41.32 -31.04 -1.72
N ASP A 517 -41.85 -30.12 -2.52
CA ASP A 517 -41.16 -28.85 -2.82
C ASP A 517 -40.93 -27.99 -1.56
N SER A 518 -41.81 -28.06 -0.57
CA SER A 518 -41.69 -27.27 0.67
C SER A 518 -40.58 -27.83 1.56
N ASP A 519 -40.57 -29.14 1.76
CA ASP A 519 -39.54 -29.84 2.53
C ASP A 519 -38.17 -29.72 1.85
N LEU A 520 -38.12 -29.81 0.52
CA LEU A 520 -36.90 -29.62 -0.26
C LEU A 520 -36.33 -28.21 -0.08
N ASN A 521 -37.17 -27.17 -0.22
CA ASN A 521 -36.72 -25.80 -0.08
C ASN A 521 -36.21 -25.51 1.34
N THR A 522 -36.84 -26.09 2.36
CA THR A 522 -36.39 -26.00 3.76
C THR A 522 -35.03 -26.68 3.93
N ALA A 523 -34.89 -27.91 3.44
CA ALA A 523 -33.63 -28.66 3.50
C ALA A 523 -32.49 -27.94 2.77
N LEU A 524 -32.74 -27.34 1.60
CA LEU A 524 -31.75 -26.55 0.86
C LEU A 524 -31.36 -25.26 1.59
N ALA A 525 -32.30 -24.59 2.25
CA ALA A 525 -32.00 -23.40 3.04
C ALA A 525 -31.16 -23.72 4.29
N GLU A 526 -31.55 -24.77 5.04
CA GLU A 526 -30.76 -25.26 6.17
C GLU A 526 -29.36 -25.71 5.75
N ALA A 527 -29.29 -26.40 4.61
CA ALA A 527 -28.06 -26.84 4.00
C ALA A 527 -27.12 -25.66 3.67
N PHE A 528 -27.66 -24.61 3.05
CA PHE A 528 -26.90 -23.43 2.68
C PHE A 528 -26.21 -22.78 3.89
N TYR A 529 -26.90 -22.66 5.02
CA TYR A 529 -26.36 -22.02 6.22
C TYR A 529 -25.23 -22.81 6.89
N GLN A 530 -24.94 -24.05 6.46
CA GLN A 530 -23.74 -24.76 6.88
C GLN A 530 -22.44 -24.08 6.38
N ILE A 531 -22.49 -23.16 5.42
CA ILE A 531 -21.32 -22.37 5.02
C ILE A 531 -20.63 -21.67 6.21
N TYR A 532 -21.40 -21.27 7.23
CA TYR A 532 -20.87 -20.65 8.46
C TYR A 532 -20.13 -21.63 9.39
N THR A 533 -20.09 -22.91 9.05
CA THR A 533 -19.24 -23.90 9.72
C THR A 533 -17.79 -23.86 9.24
N LEU A 534 -17.49 -23.15 8.14
CA LEU A 534 -16.13 -22.89 7.64
C LEU A 534 -15.41 -21.86 8.52
N LYS A 535 -15.07 -22.27 9.74
CA LYS A 535 -14.43 -21.44 10.77
C LYS A 535 -13.33 -22.21 11.48
N THR A 536 -12.59 -21.51 12.34
CA THR A 536 -11.59 -22.12 13.21
C THR A 536 -12.22 -23.23 14.04
N HIS A 537 -11.53 -24.37 14.15
CA HIS A 537 -12.02 -25.53 14.88
C HIS A 537 -11.07 -25.89 16.03
N GLU A 538 -11.60 -26.33 17.18
CA GLU A 538 -10.75 -26.73 18.30
C GLU A 538 -10.23 -28.16 18.16
N GLU A 539 -11.04 -29.05 17.57
CA GLU A 539 -10.70 -30.47 17.40
C GLU A 539 -9.86 -30.74 16.16
N PHE A 540 -9.81 -29.85 15.16
CA PHE A 540 -9.10 -30.10 13.89
C PHE A 540 -7.89 -29.19 13.78
N ARG A 541 -6.81 -29.67 13.15
CA ARG A 541 -5.65 -28.83 12.84
C ARG A 541 -6.09 -27.69 11.93
N ASN A 542 -5.92 -26.45 12.39
CA ASN A 542 -6.12 -25.26 11.56
C ASN A 542 -4.79 -24.88 10.92
N VAL A 543 -4.88 -24.24 9.77
CA VAL A 543 -3.76 -23.62 9.08
C VAL A 543 -4.20 -22.25 8.55
N ILE A 544 -3.25 -21.46 8.05
CA ILE A 544 -3.61 -20.29 7.25
C ILE A 544 -4.01 -20.79 5.88
N ASN A 545 -5.30 -20.63 5.55
CA ASN A 545 -5.86 -20.86 4.22
C ASN A 545 -5.76 -19.55 3.43
N HIS A 546 -5.62 -19.68 2.11
CA HIS A 546 -5.64 -18.57 1.15
C HIS A 546 -6.98 -17.81 1.22
N GLY A 547 -8.05 -18.55 1.43
CA GLY A 547 -9.43 -18.07 1.56
C GLY A 547 -10.20 -18.04 0.25
N ASP A 548 -9.51 -18.05 -0.89
CA ASP A 548 -10.10 -17.86 -2.22
C ASP A 548 -9.45 -18.73 -3.31
N MET A 549 -9.25 -20.02 -3.06
CA MET A 549 -8.59 -20.96 -4.00
C MET A 549 -9.50 -21.44 -5.16
N TYR A 550 -10.07 -20.51 -5.94
CA TYR A 550 -10.76 -20.83 -7.19
C TYR A 550 -9.86 -20.59 -8.41
N ILE A 551 -10.30 -21.07 -9.58
CA ILE A 551 -9.48 -21.19 -10.80
C ILE A 551 -8.80 -19.92 -11.31
N ALA A 552 -9.30 -18.73 -10.97
CA ALA A 552 -8.69 -17.47 -11.41
C ALA A 552 -7.54 -17.00 -10.50
N ASN A 553 -7.39 -17.56 -9.29
CA ASN A 553 -6.38 -17.14 -8.31
C ASN A 553 -5.13 -18.04 -8.33
N TYR A 554 -4.94 -18.79 -9.40
CA TYR A 554 -3.67 -19.47 -9.67
C TYR A 554 -3.36 -19.52 -11.16
N LEU A 555 -2.09 -19.28 -11.48
CA LEU A 555 -1.56 -19.30 -12.84
C LEU A 555 -0.88 -20.64 -13.10
N LEU A 556 -1.15 -21.25 -14.24
CA LEU A 556 -0.59 -22.55 -14.62
C LEU A 556 0.52 -22.38 -15.63
N LYS A 557 1.57 -23.17 -15.46
CA LYS A 557 2.60 -23.38 -16.48
C LYS A 557 2.28 -24.68 -17.20
N MET A 558 2.00 -24.59 -18.50
CA MET A 558 1.58 -25.73 -19.32
C MET A 558 2.76 -26.27 -20.11
N ASN A 559 2.91 -27.58 -20.17
CA ASN A 559 3.89 -28.22 -21.05
C ASN A 559 3.39 -28.28 -22.51
N GLN A 560 4.22 -28.80 -23.41
CA GLN A 560 3.89 -28.92 -24.84
C GLN A 560 2.64 -29.78 -25.13
N ALA A 561 2.28 -30.70 -24.22
CA ALA A 561 1.10 -31.54 -24.33
C ALA A 561 -0.16 -30.88 -23.74
N LYS A 562 -0.10 -29.60 -23.33
CA LYS A 562 -1.15 -28.87 -22.63
C LYS A 562 -1.57 -29.52 -21.30
N THR A 563 -0.61 -30.14 -20.62
CA THR A 563 -0.77 -30.59 -19.23
C THR A 563 -0.08 -29.59 -18.30
N ALA A 564 -0.69 -29.29 -17.16
CA ALA A 564 -0.04 -28.45 -16.15
C ALA A 564 1.23 -29.12 -15.61
N GLU A 565 2.34 -28.39 -15.64
CA GLU A 565 3.65 -28.78 -15.10
C GLU A 565 3.87 -28.15 -13.72
N ASP A 566 3.45 -26.89 -13.57
CA ASP A 566 3.58 -26.14 -12.32
C ASP A 566 2.47 -25.10 -12.16
N VAL A 567 2.38 -24.51 -10.97
CA VAL A 567 1.36 -23.54 -10.59
C VAL A 567 1.91 -22.48 -9.62
N LYS A 568 1.46 -21.24 -9.80
CA LYS A 568 1.66 -20.13 -8.86
C LYS A 568 0.31 -19.66 -8.33
N ILE A 569 0.19 -19.54 -7.02
CA ILE A 569 -0.96 -18.97 -6.31
C ILE A 569 -0.76 -17.46 -6.23
N ILE A 570 -1.82 -16.72 -6.51
CA ILE A 570 -1.86 -15.25 -6.50
C ILE A 570 -3.07 -14.76 -5.70
N ASP A 571 -3.08 -13.47 -5.34
CA ASP A 571 -4.22 -12.79 -4.69
C ASP A 571 -4.55 -13.26 -3.26
N PHE A 572 -3.58 -13.10 -2.34
CA PHE A 572 -3.66 -13.52 -0.93
C PHE A 572 -4.55 -12.59 -0.06
N GLN A 573 -5.59 -11.99 -0.63
CA GLN A 573 -6.41 -10.98 0.05
C GLN A 573 -7.47 -11.55 1.00
N MET A 574 -7.68 -12.88 1.01
CA MET A 574 -8.76 -13.55 1.75
C MET A 574 -8.29 -14.44 2.91
N LEU A 575 -7.03 -14.28 3.36
CA LEU A 575 -6.42 -15.16 4.37
C LEU A 575 -7.29 -15.40 5.59
N ARG A 576 -7.37 -16.67 6.04
CA ARG A 576 -8.14 -17.07 7.22
C ARG A 576 -7.55 -18.28 7.92
N TYR A 577 -7.74 -18.37 9.24
CA TYR A 577 -7.22 -19.48 10.05
C TYR A 577 -8.29 -20.52 10.36
N ILE A 578 -8.40 -21.56 9.52
CA ILE A 578 -9.42 -22.62 9.61
C ILE A 578 -8.82 -23.98 9.20
N PRO A 579 -9.53 -25.12 9.31
CA PRO A 579 -9.00 -26.40 8.87
C PRO A 579 -8.67 -26.43 7.36
N PRO A 580 -7.56 -27.06 6.92
CA PRO A 580 -7.15 -27.10 5.51
C PRO A 580 -8.13 -27.90 4.63
N ALA A 581 -8.91 -28.80 5.24
CA ALA A 581 -9.94 -29.55 4.55
C ALA A 581 -10.99 -28.65 3.86
N ALA A 582 -11.30 -27.50 4.46
CA ALA A 582 -12.23 -26.52 3.89
C ALA A 582 -11.74 -25.96 2.56
N GLU A 583 -10.49 -25.50 2.52
CA GLU A 583 -9.89 -24.93 1.31
C GLU A 583 -9.59 -25.99 0.26
N LEU A 584 -9.12 -27.18 0.66
CA LEU A 584 -8.91 -28.30 -0.26
C LEU A 584 -10.21 -28.69 -0.98
N MET A 585 -11.30 -28.86 -0.22
CA MET A 585 -12.58 -29.24 -0.82
C MET A 585 -13.13 -28.12 -1.70
N PHE A 586 -13.03 -26.86 -1.26
CA PHE A 586 -13.45 -25.72 -2.07
C PHE A 586 -12.67 -25.63 -3.38
N CYS A 587 -11.35 -25.77 -3.32
CA CYS A 587 -10.47 -25.74 -4.48
C CYS A 587 -10.83 -26.81 -5.50
N ILE A 588 -10.96 -28.07 -5.05
CA ILE A 588 -11.34 -29.18 -5.94
C ILE A 588 -12.73 -28.96 -6.53
N VAL A 589 -13.73 -28.62 -5.71
CA VAL A 589 -15.13 -28.55 -6.15
C VAL A 589 -15.37 -27.36 -7.08
N SER A 590 -14.81 -26.19 -6.79
CA SER A 590 -14.96 -24.99 -7.62
C SER A 590 -14.20 -25.07 -8.95
N SER A 591 -13.18 -25.92 -9.05
CA SER A 591 -12.27 -25.93 -10.20
C SER A 591 -12.45 -27.12 -11.12
N THR A 592 -13.32 -28.08 -10.81
CA THR A 592 -13.46 -29.35 -11.58
C THR A 592 -14.89 -29.64 -12.00
N SER A 593 -15.05 -30.53 -12.98
CA SER A 593 -16.36 -31.11 -13.29
C SER A 593 -16.78 -32.15 -12.24
N LYS A 594 -18.09 -32.44 -12.17
CA LYS A 594 -18.58 -33.56 -11.34
C LYS A 594 -17.94 -34.89 -11.74
N GLN A 595 -17.73 -35.15 -13.03
CA GLN A 595 -17.09 -36.38 -13.50
C GLN A 595 -15.70 -36.57 -12.88
N VAL A 596 -14.85 -35.53 -12.88
CA VAL A 596 -13.52 -35.60 -12.27
C VAL A 596 -13.63 -35.87 -10.77
N ARG A 597 -14.62 -35.31 -10.08
CA ARG A 597 -14.84 -35.58 -8.65
C ARG A 597 -15.28 -37.02 -8.40
N ASP A 598 -16.23 -37.52 -9.17
CA ASP A 598 -16.74 -38.88 -9.04
C ASP A 598 -15.62 -39.92 -9.29
N GLU A 599 -14.71 -39.65 -10.23
CA GLU A 599 -13.62 -40.56 -10.61
C GLU A 599 -12.35 -40.41 -9.73
N HIS A 600 -12.02 -39.19 -9.27
CA HIS A 600 -10.69 -38.88 -8.75
C HIS A 600 -10.63 -38.14 -7.41
N LEU A 601 -11.76 -37.77 -6.78
CA LEU A 601 -11.75 -36.99 -5.53
C LEU A 601 -10.90 -37.63 -4.42
N LEU A 602 -11.06 -38.93 -4.20
CA LEU A 602 -10.28 -39.66 -3.19
C LEU A 602 -8.78 -39.64 -3.51
N THR A 603 -8.42 -39.80 -4.79
CA THR A 603 -7.02 -39.77 -5.23
C THR A 603 -6.39 -38.39 -5.00
N LEU A 604 -7.14 -37.31 -5.24
CA LEU A 604 -6.70 -35.95 -4.98
C LEU A 604 -6.49 -35.69 -3.48
N ILE A 605 -7.42 -36.14 -2.64
CA ILE A 605 -7.33 -36.05 -1.17
C ILE A 605 -6.11 -36.82 -0.65
N GLU A 606 -5.89 -38.03 -1.14
CA GLU A 606 -4.72 -38.84 -0.77
C GLU A 606 -3.42 -38.22 -1.23
N GLY A 607 -3.39 -37.67 -2.45
CA GLY A 607 -2.25 -36.93 -2.99
C GLY A 607 -1.89 -35.71 -2.14
N TYR A 608 -2.90 -34.93 -1.73
CA TYR A 608 -2.74 -33.82 -0.80
C TYR A 608 -2.11 -34.27 0.52
N TYR A 609 -2.72 -35.25 1.19
CA TYR A 609 -2.23 -35.73 2.49
C TYR A 609 -0.80 -36.28 2.39
N ALA A 610 -0.52 -37.07 1.36
CA ALA A 610 0.81 -37.62 1.12
C ALA A 610 1.86 -36.53 0.91
N LYS A 611 1.51 -35.44 0.23
CA LYS A 611 2.39 -34.29 0.03
C LYS A 611 2.65 -33.55 1.34
N VAL A 612 1.61 -33.25 2.13
CA VAL A 612 1.76 -32.65 3.47
C VAL A 612 2.64 -33.53 4.37
N ALA A 613 2.35 -34.83 4.45
CA ALA A 613 3.11 -35.77 5.26
C ALA A 613 4.59 -35.86 4.85
N ARG A 614 4.88 -35.82 3.54
CA ARG A 614 6.25 -35.78 3.01
C ARG A 614 6.96 -34.50 3.43
N ASN A 615 6.32 -33.35 3.26
CA ASN A 615 6.88 -32.05 3.63
C ASN A 615 7.18 -32.00 5.13
N LEU A 616 6.22 -32.38 5.99
CA LEU A 616 6.42 -32.45 7.44
C LEU A 616 7.62 -33.34 7.84
N LYS A 617 7.75 -34.52 7.22
CA LYS A 617 8.90 -35.42 7.44
C LYS A 617 10.23 -34.78 7.02
N ALA A 618 10.26 -34.02 5.92
CA ALA A 618 11.46 -33.30 5.48
C ALA A 618 11.93 -32.25 6.50
N PHE A 619 10.99 -31.67 7.27
CA PHE A 619 11.27 -30.75 8.38
C PHE A 619 11.41 -31.45 9.74
N GLY A 620 11.54 -32.77 9.77
CA GLY A 620 11.78 -33.55 10.99
C GLY A 620 10.55 -33.72 11.90
N LEU A 621 9.35 -33.41 11.41
CA LEU A 621 8.09 -33.59 12.13
C LEU A 621 7.47 -34.95 11.80
N GLN A 622 6.72 -35.52 12.75
CA GLN A 622 5.96 -36.76 12.54
C GLN A 622 4.52 -36.41 12.15
N PRO A 623 4.07 -36.68 10.91
CA PRO A 623 2.71 -36.36 10.46
C PRO A 623 1.64 -37.02 11.32
N GLU A 624 1.91 -38.21 11.85
CA GLU A 624 1.00 -38.97 12.70
C GLU A 624 0.72 -38.27 14.04
N GLU A 625 1.60 -37.34 14.46
CA GLU A 625 1.44 -36.53 15.67
C GLU A 625 0.83 -35.15 15.36
N VAL A 626 1.34 -34.46 14.34
CA VAL A 626 0.99 -33.04 14.07
C VAL A 626 -0.17 -32.86 13.09
N PHE A 627 -0.39 -33.83 12.20
CA PHE A 627 -1.48 -33.84 11.22
C PHE A 627 -2.03 -35.27 10.97
N PRO A 628 -2.64 -35.91 12.00
CA PRO A 628 -3.12 -37.29 11.92
C PRO A 628 -4.15 -37.50 10.80
N LYS A 629 -3.98 -38.59 10.02
CA LYS A 629 -4.87 -38.89 8.88
C LYS A 629 -6.33 -39.02 9.28
N GLU A 630 -6.63 -39.69 10.39
CA GLU A 630 -8.00 -39.89 10.87
C GLU A 630 -8.69 -38.54 11.19
N GLN A 631 -7.97 -37.61 11.82
CA GLN A 631 -8.47 -36.29 12.15
C GLN A 631 -8.70 -35.45 10.88
N PHE A 632 -7.80 -35.55 9.90
CA PHE A 632 -7.98 -34.93 8.60
C PHE A 632 -9.20 -35.48 7.84
N GLU A 633 -9.41 -36.80 7.84
CA GLU A 633 -10.60 -37.43 7.24
C GLU A 633 -11.91 -37.01 7.91
N LYS A 634 -11.93 -36.87 9.24
CA LYS A 634 -13.08 -36.29 9.97
C LYS A 634 -13.32 -34.83 9.58
N SER A 635 -12.24 -34.05 9.48
CA SER A 635 -12.31 -32.64 9.05
C SER A 635 -12.85 -32.51 7.62
N LEU A 636 -12.47 -33.41 6.71
CA LEU A 636 -13.02 -33.45 5.34
C LEU A 636 -14.53 -33.69 5.33
N LYS A 637 -15.03 -34.62 6.14
CA LYS A 637 -16.48 -34.86 6.25
C LYS A 637 -17.21 -33.62 6.76
N ASN A 638 -16.64 -32.94 7.75
CA ASN A 638 -17.20 -31.71 8.30
C ASN A 638 -17.20 -30.56 7.28
N ALA A 639 -16.13 -30.44 6.48
CA ALA A 639 -15.94 -29.30 5.58
C ALA A 639 -16.54 -29.49 4.18
N LYS A 640 -16.64 -30.73 3.68
CA LYS A 640 -17.08 -31.08 2.31
C LYS A 640 -18.34 -30.33 1.93
N PHE A 641 -19.36 -30.40 2.77
CA PHE A 641 -20.66 -29.83 2.44
C PHE A 641 -20.64 -28.30 2.37
N ALA A 642 -20.07 -27.66 3.38
CA ALA A 642 -19.95 -26.21 3.44
C ALA A 642 -19.05 -25.65 2.31
N ALA A 643 -17.99 -26.38 1.94
CA ALA A 643 -17.14 -26.04 0.81
C ALA A 643 -17.86 -26.18 -0.55
N THR A 644 -18.73 -27.19 -0.72
CA THR A 644 -19.58 -27.32 -1.90
C THR A 644 -20.57 -26.16 -2.01
N MET A 645 -21.14 -25.69 -0.89
CA MET A 645 -22.01 -24.51 -0.89
C MET A 645 -21.26 -23.24 -1.29
N LEU A 646 -20.04 -23.07 -0.81
CA LEU A 646 -19.20 -21.94 -1.22
C LEU A 646 -18.87 -22.02 -2.72
N ALA A 647 -18.54 -23.20 -3.24
CA ALA A 647 -18.31 -23.41 -4.67
C ALA A 647 -19.57 -23.12 -5.51
N PHE A 648 -20.77 -23.47 -5.01
CA PHE A 648 -22.04 -23.08 -5.62
C PHE A 648 -22.21 -21.56 -5.70
N CYS A 649 -21.92 -20.85 -4.61
CA CYS A 649 -21.99 -19.38 -4.59
C CYS A 649 -21.08 -18.73 -5.64
N TYR A 650 -19.86 -19.26 -5.80
CA TYR A 650 -18.91 -18.80 -6.81
C TYR A 650 -19.41 -19.13 -8.21
N GLY A 651 -19.79 -20.40 -8.45
CA GLY A 651 -20.19 -20.87 -9.77
C GLY A 651 -21.36 -20.12 -10.38
N ASN A 652 -22.28 -19.62 -9.54
CA ASN A 652 -23.39 -18.77 -9.95
C ASN A 652 -22.95 -17.51 -10.72
N ILE A 653 -21.73 -17.01 -10.46
CA ILE A 653 -21.16 -15.81 -11.08
C ILE A 653 -19.97 -16.13 -11.96
N THR A 654 -19.06 -16.98 -11.52
CA THR A 654 -17.80 -17.22 -12.23
C THR A 654 -17.96 -18.00 -13.53
N HIS A 655 -19.09 -18.68 -13.74
CA HIS A 655 -19.34 -19.47 -14.96
C HIS A 655 -20.37 -18.86 -15.93
N ILE A 656 -20.91 -17.66 -15.65
CA ILE A 656 -21.72 -16.93 -16.63
C ILE A 656 -20.81 -16.37 -17.75
N ASP A 657 -21.41 -15.80 -18.79
CA ASP A 657 -20.63 -15.16 -19.86
C ASP A 657 -19.59 -14.17 -19.32
N PRO A 658 -18.30 -14.25 -19.73
CA PRO A 658 -17.24 -13.42 -19.17
C PRO A 658 -17.46 -11.92 -19.34
N ASP A 659 -17.95 -11.49 -20.51
CA ASP A 659 -18.17 -10.07 -20.80
C ASP A 659 -19.32 -9.55 -19.93
N PHE A 660 -20.41 -10.31 -19.84
CA PHE A 660 -21.52 -9.97 -18.95
C PHE A 660 -21.12 -9.99 -17.47
N ARG A 661 -20.24 -10.89 -17.06
CA ARG A 661 -19.68 -10.90 -15.69
C ARG A 661 -18.93 -9.61 -15.40
N VAL A 662 -18.08 -9.13 -16.33
CA VAL A 662 -17.38 -7.85 -16.18
C VAL A 662 -18.39 -6.71 -16.04
N GLU A 663 -19.42 -6.67 -16.89
CA GLU A 663 -20.47 -5.66 -16.80
C GLU A 663 -21.17 -5.66 -15.44
N VAL A 664 -21.59 -6.82 -14.92
CA VAL A 664 -22.28 -6.94 -13.64
C VAL A 664 -21.39 -6.56 -12.46
N MET A 665 -20.08 -6.82 -12.54
CA MET A 665 -19.14 -6.50 -11.46
C MET A 665 -18.74 -5.02 -11.41
N HIS A 666 -18.77 -4.32 -12.56
CA HIS A 666 -18.32 -2.93 -12.67
C HIS A 666 -19.47 -1.92 -12.76
N ASP A 667 -20.70 -2.35 -13.02
CA ASP A 667 -21.88 -1.49 -13.05
C ASP A 667 -22.69 -1.60 -11.75
N ASN A 668 -22.88 -0.47 -11.05
CA ASN A 668 -23.58 -0.45 -9.76
C ASN A 668 -25.06 -0.87 -9.88
N GLU A 669 -25.73 -0.53 -10.98
CA GLU A 669 -27.15 -0.84 -11.19
C GLU A 669 -27.34 -2.32 -11.52
N LYS A 670 -26.54 -2.86 -12.44
CA LYS A 670 -26.53 -4.29 -12.79
C LYS A 670 -26.09 -5.15 -11.60
N SER A 671 -25.08 -4.73 -10.84
CA SER A 671 -24.64 -5.42 -9.63
C SER A 671 -25.78 -5.51 -8.63
N LYS A 672 -26.46 -4.39 -8.35
CA LYS A 672 -27.62 -4.38 -7.46
C LYS A 672 -28.73 -5.30 -7.98
N TYR A 673 -29.08 -5.20 -9.26
CA TYR A 673 -30.15 -5.99 -9.86
C TYR A 673 -29.84 -7.50 -9.80
N TYR A 674 -28.76 -7.96 -10.43
CA TYR A 674 -28.49 -9.40 -10.58
C TYR A 674 -27.78 -10.06 -9.39
N ILE A 675 -27.02 -9.30 -8.59
CA ILE A 675 -26.30 -9.87 -7.44
C ILE A 675 -27.11 -9.83 -6.16
N LYS A 676 -27.86 -8.73 -5.94
CA LYS A 676 -28.51 -8.47 -4.65
C LYS A 676 -30.01 -8.71 -4.66
N ASP A 677 -30.68 -8.53 -5.79
CA ASP A 677 -32.14 -8.48 -5.81
C ASP A 677 -32.79 -9.62 -6.66
N HIS A 678 -32.19 -9.99 -7.80
CA HIS A 678 -32.78 -10.89 -8.83
C HIS A 678 -31.80 -11.97 -9.31
N ARG A 679 -31.35 -12.82 -8.38
CA ARG A 679 -30.37 -13.88 -8.67
C ARG A 679 -30.94 -15.01 -9.53
N ASP A 680 -32.22 -15.30 -9.38
CA ASP A 680 -33.01 -16.22 -10.18
C ASP A 680 -33.11 -15.80 -11.65
N GLU A 681 -33.31 -14.51 -11.93
CA GLU A 681 -33.34 -14.00 -13.31
C GLU A 681 -31.98 -14.12 -14.01
N LEU A 682 -30.89 -13.93 -13.27
CA LEU A 682 -29.53 -14.17 -13.79
C LEU A 682 -29.37 -15.65 -14.20
N ILE A 683 -29.88 -16.57 -13.38
CA ILE A 683 -29.85 -18.00 -13.68
C ILE A 683 -30.65 -18.30 -14.93
N ASP A 684 -31.87 -17.75 -15.05
CA ASP A 684 -32.72 -17.95 -16.22
C ASP A 684 -32.05 -17.49 -17.51
N MET A 685 -31.34 -16.36 -17.46
CA MET A 685 -30.61 -15.81 -18.60
C MET A 685 -29.53 -16.77 -19.13
N PHE A 686 -28.82 -17.48 -18.24
CA PHE A 686 -27.69 -18.34 -18.61
C PHE A 686 -28.03 -19.84 -18.61
N TRP A 687 -29.25 -20.25 -18.24
CA TRP A 687 -29.59 -21.67 -18.07
C TRP A 687 -29.49 -22.49 -19.35
N ASP A 688 -29.66 -21.86 -20.51
CA ASP A 688 -29.54 -22.52 -21.83
C ASP A 688 -28.08 -22.65 -22.30
N ASN A 689 -27.13 -21.98 -21.62
CA ASN A 689 -25.71 -22.18 -21.86
C ASN A 689 -25.29 -23.57 -21.34
N GLN A 690 -24.87 -24.46 -22.24
CA GLN A 690 -24.54 -25.85 -21.90
C GLN A 690 -23.41 -25.98 -20.87
N HIS A 691 -22.41 -25.09 -20.92
CA HIS A 691 -21.31 -25.09 -19.97
C HIS A 691 -21.79 -24.71 -18.57
N TYR A 692 -22.47 -23.56 -18.45
CA TYR A 692 -23.04 -23.10 -17.20
C TYR A 692 -23.98 -24.15 -16.60
N GLN A 693 -24.92 -24.65 -17.42
CA GLN A 693 -25.87 -25.67 -16.99
C GLN A 693 -25.17 -26.96 -16.53
N GLY A 694 -24.14 -27.41 -17.24
CA GLY A 694 -23.38 -28.61 -16.88
C GLY A 694 -22.68 -28.49 -15.54
N VAL A 695 -21.99 -27.37 -15.31
CA VAL A 695 -21.30 -27.09 -14.03
C VAL A 695 -22.31 -26.99 -12.89
N MET A 696 -23.36 -26.19 -13.06
CA MET A 696 -24.35 -25.98 -12.00
C MET A 696 -25.14 -27.25 -11.68
N LYS A 697 -25.52 -28.07 -12.67
CA LYS A 697 -26.12 -29.39 -12.41
C LYS A 697 -25.18 -30.31 -11.63
N GLY A 698 -23.88 -30.28 -11.92
CA GLY A 698 -22.87 -31.02 -11.17
C GLY A 698 -22.82 -30.61 -9.69
N LEU A 699 -22.85 -29.30 -9.42
CA LEU A 699 -22.87 -28.77 -8.06
C LEU A 699 -24.17 -29.12 -7.32
N ILE A 700 -25.34 -28.99 -7.97
CA ILE A 700 -26.63 -29.40 -7.40
C ILE A 700 -26.64 -30.89 -7.08
N ALA A 701 -26.09 -31.73 -7.95
CA ALA A 701 -26.00 -33.16 -7.70
C ALA A 701 -25.17 -33.46 -6.44
N ASP A 702 -24.00 -32.83 -6.28
CA ASP A 702 -23.17 -33.02 -5.09
C ASP A 702 -23.85 -32.53 -3.80
N ILE A 703 -24.60 -31.44 -3.88
CA ILE A 703 -25.41 -30.93 -2.76
C ILE A 703 -26.49 -31.94 -2.37
N VAL A 704 -27.22 -32.46 -3.36
CA VAL A 704 -28.27 -33.46 -3.15
C VAL A 704 -27.69 -34.75 -2.54
N ASP A 705 -26.59 -35.25 -3.10
CA ASP A 705 -25.90 -36.45 -2.61
C ASP A 705 -25.48 -36.26 -1.15
N ALA A 706 -24.96 -35.08 -0.78
CA ALA A 706 -24.57 -34.80 0.59
C ALA A 706 -25.75 -34.60 1.57
N ILE A 707 -26.88 -34.04 1.13
CA ILE A 707 -28.12 -34.01 1.93
C ILE A 707 -28.61 -35.44 2.20
N GLN A 708 -28.48 -36.33 1.21
CA GLN A 708 -28.85 -37.73 1.35
C GLN A 708 -27.91 -38.48 2.31
N GLU A 709 -26.59 -38.26 2.21
CA GLU A 709 -25.58 -38.82 3.12
C GLU A 709 -25.83 -38.42 4.58
N ASN A 710 -26.25 -37.18 4.86
CA ASN A 710 -26.52 -36.70 6.22
C ASN A 710 -27.83 -37.25 6.83
N LYS A 711 -28.72 -37.83 6.02
CA LYS A 711 -29.97 -38.46 6.47
C LYS A 711 -29.83 -39.96 6.77
N ALA A 712 -28.83 -40.62 6.17
CA ALA A 712 -28.55 -42.04 6.32
C ALA A 712 -27.68 -42.30 7.56
#